data_AF-A0A919NRE8-F1
#
_entry.id   AF-A0A919NRE8-F1
#
_cell.length_a   1.000
_cell.length_b   1.000
_cell.length_c   1.000
_cell.angle_alpha   90.00
_cell.angle_beta   90.00
_cell.angle_gamma   90.00
#
_symmetry.space_group_name_H-M   'P 1'
#
loop_
_entity.id
_entity.type
_entity.pdbx_description
1 polymer ?
#
loop_
_entity_poly.entity_id
_entity_poly.type
_entity_poly.pdbx_seq_one_letter_code
_entity_poly.pdbx_strand_id
1 'polypeptide(L)'
;MPLMSKVDLFAAIRRDARAGMSVRAMAGKYAVSRRTIRAALESAWPAPRKAMPPRASKLDDYKTIIDDILRTDLDAPRKQRHTVTRIYDRLIAEHDMQGVSYSVVRRYVADRKPKIRVEAGRGPVNVFFPQTHRPAEEAEVDFGEVTINLRGEPVTCMLFALRLSFSGKAVHRIFASGGTEAFLEGHVHAFTVLGGVPTGKIRYDNLRAAVAQVLGFSRQRVETTRWTAFRSHFSVDAFYCQPGLQGAHEKGGVEGQIGWFRRRKASLQAVLDWLELYPGQTWQQRWDATGASRDGQRDWRLQVSADLAAAGLLDRHPGYVRKILGTGLIQLIGGDYLRPSLGWLMATSSPLRIANEMAKVRDPQGIADLRAARLLNTVGDATMIPAIEKIALIMAAKGGAVRDVTIGDCLESMRISREVLPGQTRSSPVFYQLLHATGHFPADAPPTVRMFSPVFAGQVPVEQLVDRYQVTCRPVRDLLVDYLRERQPAIDYGTLTSLATTLVLWFWKDLERHQPGIDSLRLSPETAAAWKQRIRTRIVRSRGADGEIIETTVERGTAADALTTVRSFYLDLAQWALDDPARWGPWAVPCPIRASDIQHKKMNSRRKARMDQRTRDQLPVLPVLVEAVDRERKAAAARLAAARTAQPGATFTVDGVTLRLAVLHRHSPRVWAEEPVTGHRHDLIREEDNAFWAWAAVEVLRTTGIRVEELTELSHHSLVHYQTPASGELIPLLQIPPSKTDEERLLVILPELADMLSAIVCRIRNPDGSVPLVVAYDHHEKVWNPPIPLLFQRAIALETRPIPIAGIRILISDALSRTGLTSSTGQPLQWRPHDFRRIFTTDAIMNGMPPHIAQLLLGHKDINTTMGYKAVYPEEAINGHRAFIARRRSLRPSEEYRHPTDAEWDEFLGHFERRRLALGDCGRAYGTSCIHEHSCVRCPLLRVDPGQRQRLIDIRDNLTARIAEAQHEGWLGEAEGLRISLAAAKEKLAQTDITRQRHTTAIELGMPSFPGITARTITAQATPPTASAEDCDGGAVDRPPSITHDE
;
A
#
# COMPACT_ATOMS: atom_id res chain seq x y z
N MET A 1 -12.38 -9.25 32.00
CA MET A 1 -12.03 -10.29 32.98
C MET A 1 -10.87 -11.11 32.42
N PRO A 2 -9.84 -11.46 33.21
CA PRO A 2 -8.76 -12.33 32.74
C PRO A 2 -9.32 -13.70 32.37
N LEU A 3 -8.74 -14.33 31.34
CA LEU A 3 -9.00 -15.73 30.97
C LEU A 3 -8.61 -16.65 32.14
N MET A 4 -9.56 -16.92 33.03
CA MET A 4 -9.39 -17.95 34.05
C MET A 4 -9.23 -19.29 33.33
N SER A 5 -8.22 -20.08 33.71
CA SER A 5 -8.12 -21.44 33.19
C SER A 5 -9.38 -22.23 33.57
N LYS A 6 -9.70 -23.30 32.84
CA LYS A 6 -10.89 -24.11 33.14
C LYS A 6 -10.86 -24.70 34.57
N VAL A 7 -9.65 -24.89 35.11
CA VAL A 7 -9.42 -25.33 36.50
C VAL A 7 -9.69 -24.19 37.48
N ASP A 8 -9.22 -22.97 37.18
CA ASP A 8 -9.49 -21.78 38.02
C ASP A 8 -10.98 -21.43 38.05
N LEU A 9 -11.67 -21.60 36.92
CA LEU A 9 -13.12 -21.46 36.83
C LEU A 9 -13.84 -22.48 37.73
N PHE A 10 -13.41 -23.74 37.69
CA PHE A 10 -13.96 -24.79 38.56
C PHE A 10 -13.73 -24.47 40.05
N ALA A 11 -12.55 -23.94 40.39
CA ALA A 11 -12.23 -23.50 41.74
C ALA A 11 -13.09 -22.29 42.20
N ALA A 12 -13.31 -21.31 41.32
CA ALA A 12 -14.13 -20.15 41.60
C ALA A 12 -15.61 -20.51 41.80
N ILE A 13 -16.15 -21.40 40.96
CA ILE A 13 -17.51 -21.94 41.10
C ILE A 13 -17.67 -22.63 42.46
N ARG A 14 -16.72 -23.48 42.88
CA ARG A 14 -16.79 -24.14 44.19
C ARG A 14 -16.69 -23.16 45.36
N ARG A 15 -15.90 -22.09 45.22
CA ARG A 15 -15.78 -21.03 46.24
C ARG A 15 -17.12 -20.32 46.43
N ASP A 16 -17.77 -19.91 45.33
CA ASP A 16 -19.06 -19.22 45.40
C ASP A 16 -20.20 -20.14 45.86
N ALA A 17 -20.14 -21.43 45.52
CA ALA A 17 -21.10 -22.41 46.03
C ALA A 17 -20.98 -22.59 47.56
N ARG A 18 -19.76 -22.62 48.10
CA ARG A 18 -19.53 -22.64 49.56
C ARG A 18 -20.00 -21.36 50.24
N ALA A 19 -19.98 -20.23 49.52
CA ALA A 19 -20.54 -18.96 49.98
C ALA A 19 -22.08 -18.89 49.87
N GLY A 20 -22.76 -20.00 49.56
CA GLY A 20 -24.23 -20.09 49.54
C GLY A 20 -24.88 -19.66 48.22
N MET A 21 -24.12 -19.40 47.16
CA MET A 21 -24.67 -18.94 45.88
C MET A 21 -25.39 -20.08 45.13
N SER A 22 -26.60 -19.83 44.64
CA SER A 22 -27.38 -20.85 43.90
C SER A 22 -26.76 -21.20 42.55
N VAL A 23 -26.98 -22.43 42.07
CA VAL A 23 -26.50 -22.90 40.76
C VAL A 23 -26.96 -21.99 39.61
N ARG A 24 -28.16 -21.38 39.72
CA ARG A 24 -28.67 -20.42 38.72
C ARG A 24 -27.89 -19.11 38.74
N ALA A 25 -27.60 -18.58 39.93
CA ALA A 25 -26.81 -17.37 40.09
C ALA A 25 -25.35 -17.56 39.62
N MET A 26 -24.72 -18.69 39.95
CA MET A 26 -23.38 -19.02 39.47
C MET A 26 -23.32 -19.20 37.95
N ALA A 27 -24.32 -19.85 37.33
CA ALA A 27 -24.38 -19.99 35.88
C ALA A 27 -24.45 -18.63 35.17
N GLY A 28 -25.17 -17.67 35.75
CA GLY A 28 -25.21 -16.28 35.27
C GLY A 28 -23.88 -15.55 35.47
N LYS A 29 -23.30 -15.62 36.69
CA LYS A 29 -22.05 -14.94 37.05
C LYS A 29 -20.85 -15.38 36.21
N TYR A 30 -20.75 -16.67 35.94
CA TYR A 30 -19.62 -17.27 35.20
C TYR A 30 -19.91 -17.49 33.71
N ALA A 31 -21.11 -17.16 33.23
CA ALA A 31 -21.56 -17.37 31.86
C ALA A 31 -21.32 -18.81 31.34
N VAL A 32 -21.53 -19.82 32.19
CA VAL A 32 -21.38 -21.24 31.83
C VAL A 32 -22.65 -22.03 32.08
N SER A 33 -22.82 -23.12 31.33
CA SER A 33 -24.00 -23.97 31.47
C SER A 33 -24.13 -24.53 32.90
N ARG A 34 -25.36 -24.75 33.35
CA ARG A 34 -25.62 -25.41 34.66
C ARG A 34 -24.98 -26.81 34.75
N ARG A 35 -24.76 -27.48 33.61
CA ARG A 35 -24.02 -28.75 33.52
C ARG A 35 -22.54 -28.56 33.89
N THR A 36 -21.93 -27.47 33.44
CA THR A 36 -20.55 -27.11 33.79
C THR A 36 -20.43 -26.74 35.27
N ILE A 37 -21.41 -26.02 35.83
CA ILE A 37 -21.47 -25.74 37.27
C ILE A 37 -21.56 -27.03 38.08
N ARG A 38 -22.48 -27.95 37.72
CA ARG A 38 -22.60 -29.26 38.40
C ARG A 38 -21.32 -30.09 38.29
N ALA A 39 -20.71 -30.15 37.11
CA ALA A 39 -19.43 -30.84 36.92
C ALA A 39 -18.30 -30.24 37.76
N ALA A 40 -18.31 -28.92 38.00
CA ALA A 40 -17.35 -28.24 38.87
C ALA A 40 -17.59 -28.47 40.37
N LEU A 41 -18.84 -28.69 40.77
CA LEU A 41 -19.21 -29.08 42.14
C LEU A 41 -18.91 -30.55 42.41
N GLU A 42 -19.04 -31.39 41.40
CA GLU A 42 -18.81 -32.85 41.47
C GLU A 42 -17.33 -33.20 41.39
N SER A 43 -16.53 -32.46 40.60
CA SER A 43 -15.09 -32.72 40.46
C SER A 43 -14.26 -31.46 40.56
N ALA A 44 -13.09 -31.61 41.22
CA ALA A 44 -12.07 -30.57 41.27
C ALA A 44 -11.55 -30.20 39.87
N TRP A 45 -11.55 -31.16 38.95
CA TRP A 45 -10.89 -31.13 37.66
C TRP A 45 -11.88 -31.24 36.50
N PRO A 46 -11.72 -30.45 35.42
CA PRO A 46 -12.55 -30.58 34.22
C PRO A 46 -12.31 -31.91 33.50
N ALA A 47 -13.37 -32.57 33.04
CA ALA A 47 -13.24 -33.78 32.22
C ALA A 47 -12.46 -33.50 30.91
N PRO A 48 -11.54 -34.41 30.51
CA PRO A 48 -10.79 -34.28 29.26
C PRO A 48 -11.72 -34.36 28.04
N ARG A 49 -11.32 -33.67 26.95
CA ARG A 49 -12.10 -33.62 25.71
C ARG A 49 -12.10 -35.00 25.05
N LYS A 50 -13.27 -35.50 24.61
CA LYS A 50 -13.36 -36.72 23.80
C LYS A 50 -12.53 -36.58 22.51
N ALA A 51 -11.65 -37.54 22.23
CA ALA A 51 -10.89 -37.59 21.00
C ALA A 51 -11.79 -37.95 19.82
N MET A 52 -11.54 -37.36 18.65
CA MET A 52 -12.20 -37.75 17.40
C MET A 52 -11.65 -39.09 16.90
N PRO A 53 -12.46 -39.92 16.21
CA PRO A 53 -11.97 -41.16 15.60
C PRO A 53 -10.93 -40.85 14.50
N PRO A 54 -9.84 -41.64 14.39
CA PRO A 54 -8.79 -41.41 13.41
C PRO A 54 -9.29 -41.66 11.98
N ARG A 55 -8.84 -40.83 11.04
CA ARG A 55 -9.12 -40.94 9.60
C ARG A 55 -8.01 -41.76 8.93
N ALA A 56 -8.37 -42.73 8.09
CA ALA A 56 -7.39 -43.55 7.37
C ALA A 56 -6.50 -42.68 6.46
N SER A 57 -5.20 -42.99 6.41
CA SER A 57 -4.18 -42.32 5.61
C SER A 57 -3.55 -43.30 4.63
N LYS A 58 -3.16 -42.84 3.43
CA LYS A 58 -2.35 -43.64 2.49
C LYS A 58 -1.00 -44.11 3.05
N LEU A 59 -0.57 -43.56 4.19
CA LEU A 59 0.63 -44.04 4.89
C LEU A 59 0.36 -45.31 5.70
N ASP A 60 -0.90 -45.63 6.01
CA ASP A 60 -1.27 -46.69 6.96
C ASP A 60 -0.68 -48.05 6.58
N ASP A 61 -0.65 -48.36 5.28
CA ASP A 61 -0.08 -49.61 4.73
C ASP A 61 1.45 -49.74 4.95
N TYR A 62 2.14 -48.62 5.18
CA TYR A 62 3.60 -48.58 5.34
C TYR A 62 4.06 -48.32 6.79
N LYS A 63 3.11 -48.11 7.72
CA LYS A 63 3.42 -47.77 9.11
C LYS A 63 4.18 -48.86 9.85
N THR A 64 3.80 -50.12 9.65
CA THR A 64 4.46 -51.29 10.25
C THR A 64 5.90 -51.41 9.80
N ILE A 65 6.17 -51.23 8.50
CA ILE A 65 7.51 -51.23 7.91
C ILE A 65 8.37 -50.12 8.53
N ILE A 66 7.82 -48.91 8.63
CA ILE A 66 8.52 -47.78 9.25
C ILE A 66 8.82 -48.08 10.72
N ASP A 67 7.87 -48.65 11.46
CA ASP A 67 8.05 -49.03 12.86
C ASP A 67 9.15 -50.07 13.04
N ASP A 68 9.21 -51.07 12.17
CA ASP A 68 10.23 -52.12 12.21
C ASP A 68 11.62 -51.56 11.92
N ILE A 69 11.76 -50.70 10.91
CA ILE A 69 13.03 -49.99 10.65
C ILE A 69 13.44 -49.17 11.88
N LEU A 70 12.49 -48.48 12.53
CA LEU A 70 12.76 -47.67 13.72
C LEU A 70 13.12 -48.51 14.95
N ARG A 71 12.58 -49.74 15.07
CA ARG A 71 12.95 -50.70 16.12
C ARG A 71 14.37 -51.23 15.88
N THR A 72 14.69 -51.66 14.66
CA THR A 72 16.06 -52.10 14.31
C THR A 72 17.08 -50.99 14.52
N ASP A 73 16.72 -49.74 14.22
CA ASP A 73 17.55 -48.56 14.45
C ASP A 73 17.88 -48.30 15.93
N LEU A 74 17.13 -48.88 16.89
CA LEU A 74 17.46 -48.74 18.30
C LEU A 74 18.80 -49.39 18.62
N ASP A 75 19.08 -50.55 18.05
CA ASP A 75 20.27 -51.36 18.33
C ASP A 75 21.41 -51.09 17.35
N ALA A 76 21.14 -50.41 16.23
CA ALA A 76 22.16 -50.00 15.28
C ALA A 76 23.10 -48.91 15.84
N PRO A 77 24.42 -48.97 15.54
CA PRO A 77 25.38 -47.90 15.83
C PRO A 77 24.93 -46.54 15.27
N ARG A 78 25.23 -45.42 15.96
CA ARG A 78 24.72 -44.07 15.60
C ARG A 78 24.94 -43.68 14.12
N LYS A 79 26.05 -44.11 13.51
CA LYS A 79 26.38 -43.83 12.09
C LYS A 79 25.63 -44.72 11.09
N GLN A 80 25.01 -45.82 11.54
CA GLN A 80 24.31 -46.80 10.72
C GLN A 80 22.78 -46.72 10.86
N ARG A 81 22.26 -45.82 11.69
CA ARG A 81 20.82 -45.57 11.85
C ARG A 81 20.25 -44.88 10.62
N HIS A 82 19.04 -45.26 10.23
CA HIS A 82 18.39 -44.69 9.07
C HIS A 82 17.98 -43.23 9.31
N THR A 83 18.30 -42.38 8.34
CA THR A 83 17.73 -41.03 8.29
C THR A 83 16.31 -41.10 7.73
N VAL A 84 15.46 -40.10 8.02
CA VAL A 84 14.10 -40.04 7.45
C VAL A 84 14.12 -40.09 5.92
N THR A 85 15.13 -39.47 5.30
CA THR A 85 15.34 -39.54 3.84
C THR A 85 15.65 -40.97 3.41
N ARG A 86 16.55 -41.69 4.10
CA ARG A 86 16.84 -43.10 3.80
C ARG A 86 15.61 -43.98 3.96
N ILE A 87 14.79 -43.78 4.99
CA ILE A 87 13.53 -44.53 5.18
C ILE A 87 12.59 -44.26 4.01
N TYR A 88 12.44 -43.00 3.59
CA TYR A 88 11.62 -42.61 2.44
C TYR A 88 12.11 -43.26 1.13
N ASP A 89 13.42 -43.20 0.87
CA ASP A 89 14.02 -43.78 -0.34
C ASP A 89 13.87 -45.31 -0.34
N ARG A 90 13.99 -45.97 0.82
CA ARG A 90 13.75 -47.42 0.95
C ARG A 90 12.28 -47.79 0.76
N LEU A 91 11.33 -46.99 1.26
CA LEU A 91 9.90 -47.22 1.01
C LEU A 91 9.55 -47.13 -0.48
N ILE A 92 10.21 -46.25 -1.23
CA ILE A 92 10.04 -46.15 -2.68
C ILE A 92 10.71 -47.34 -3.38
N ALA A 93 11.98 -47.62 -3.07
CA ALA A 93 12.79 -48.59 -3.81
C ALA A 93 12.49 -50.05 -3.45
N GLU A 94 12.20 -50.34 -2.18
CA GLU A 94 12.03 -51.70 -1.66
C GLU A 94 10.55 -52.08 -1.49
N HIS A 95 9.64 -51.10 -1.43
CA HIS A 95 8.22 -51.33 -1.12
C HIS A 95 7.23 -50.62 -2.08
N ASP A 96 7.73 -50.09 -3.22
CA ASP A 96 6.95 -49.43 -4.29
C ASP A 96 5.91 -48.42 -3.77
N MET A 97 6.30 -47.61 -2.79
CA MET A 97 5.41 -46.62 -2.17
C MET A 97 5.04 -45.49 -3.14
N GLN A 98 3.76 -45.44 -3.54
CA GLN A 98 3.24 -44.41 -4.45
C GLN A 98 2.24 -43.46 -3.77
N GLY A 99 2.27 -42.18 -4.17
CA GLY A 99 1.29 -41.18 -3.73
C GLY A 99 1.44 -40.68 -2.27
N VAL A 100 2.53 -41.02 -1.58
CA VAL A 100 2.86 -40.54 -0.22
C VAL A 100 4.07 -39.61 -0.28
N SER A 101 3.92 -38.37 0.19
CA SER A 101 5.00 -37.38 0.18
C SER A 101 5.99 -37.57 1.34
N TYR A 102 7.25 -37.17 1.15
CA TYR A 102 8.29 -37.15 2.18
C TYR A 102 7.83 -36.46 3.48
N SER A 103 7.06 -35.36 3.38
CA SER A 103 6.55 -34.62 4.53
C SER A 103 5.61 -35.45 5.42
N VAL A 104 4.85 -36.38 4.83
CA VAL A 104 3.93 -37.27 5.54
C VAL A 104 4.71 -38.35 6.29
N VAL A 105 5.68 -39.00 5.64
CA VAL A 105 6.60 -39.96 6.27
C VAL A 105 7.40 -39.31 7.40
N ARG A 106 7.96 -38.11 7.16
CA ARG A 106 8.69 -37.33 8.17
C ARG A 106 7.86 -37.04 9.40
N ARG A 107 6.59 -36.65 9.23
CA ARG A 107 5.68 -36.36 10.34
C ARG A 107 5.39 -37.62 11.16
N TYR A 108 5.14 -38.74 10.50
CA TYR A 108 4.90 -40.01 11.17
C TYR A 108 6.11 -40.52 11.93
N VAL A 109 7.29 -40.54 11.30
CA VAL A 109 8.56 -40.93 11.95
C VAL A 109 8.85 -40.05 13.17
N ALA A 110 8.62 -38.74 13.07
CA ALA A 110 8.85 -37.81 14.18
C ALA A 110 7.93 -38.08 15.39
N ASP A 111 6.67 -38.46 15.17
CA ASP A 111 5.71 -38.81 16.24
C ASP A 111 5.94 -40.22 16.80
N ARG A 112 6.30 -41.17 15.93
CA ARG A 112 6.36 -42.59 16.28
C ARG A 112 7.68 -43.03 16.90
N LYS A 113 8.80 -42.42 16.49
CA LYS A 113 10.14 -42.70 17.03
C LYS A 113 10.25 -42.49 18.56
N PRO A 114 9.70 -41.42 19.17
CA PRO A 114 9.63 -41.29 20.62
C PRO A 114 8.82 -42.40 21.29
N LYS A 115 7.67 -42.79 20.71
CA LYS A 115 6.78 -43.83 21.26
C LYS A 115 7.44 -45.19 21.28
N ILE A 116 8.10 -45.59 20.18
CA ILE A 116 8.87 -46.84 20.09
C ILE A 116 10.01 -46.89 21.12
N ARG A 117 10.68 -45.76 21.38
CA ARG A 117 11.72 -45.70 22.44
C ARG A 117 11.16 -45.93 23.83
N VAL A 118 9.97 -45.40 24.12
CA VAL A 118 9.27 -45.60 25.39
C VAL A 118 8.80 -47.05 25.50
N GLU A 119 8.20 -47.61 24.45
CA GLU A 119 7.78 -49.02 24.37
C GLU A 119 8.95 -49.98 24.59
N ALA A 120 10.14 -49.66 24.08
CA ALA A 120 11.37 -50.44 24.26
C ALA A 120 12.11 -50.14 25.59
N GLY A 121 11.48 -49.43 26.54
CA GLY A 121 12.07 -49.14 27.86
C GLY A 121 13.24 -48.15 27.86
N ARG A 122 13.48 -47.41 26.77
CA ARG A 122 14.62 -46.48 26.61
C ARG A 122 14.33 -45.03 27.04
N GLY A 123 13.30 -44.82 27.86
CA GLY A 123 12.94 -43.56 28.50
C GLY A 123 12.44 -42.45 27.56
N PRO A 124 11.90 -41.33 28.11
CA PRO A 124 11.43 -40.20 27.32
C PRO A 124 12.58 -39.46 26.62
N VAL A 125 12.24 -38.80 25.50
CA VAL A 125 13.17 -37.93 24.75
C VAL A 125 13.63 -36.80 25.65
N ASN A 126 14.95 -36.62 25.77
CA ASN A 126 15.58 -35.54 26.54
C ASN A 126 14.86 -34.20 26.32
N VAL A 127 14.44 -33.57 27.41
CA VAL A 127 13.84 -32.23 27.40
C VAL A 127 14.97 -31.22 27.24
N PHE A 128 14.88 -30.37 26.21
CA PHE A 128 15.88 -29.33 25.95
C PHE A 128 15.43 -28.01 26.58
N PHE A 129 16.28 -27.42 27.41
CA PHE A 129 16.10 -26.07 27.93
C PHE A 129 16.96 -25.10 27.12
N PRO A 130 16.40 -24.01 26.56
CA PRO A 130 17.20 -23.00 25.90
C PRO A 130 18.09 -22.30 26.94
N GLN A 131 19.41 -22.41 26.80
CA GLN A 131 20.39 -21.70 27.62
C GLN A 131 20.60 -20.29 27.08
N THR A 132 20.55 -19.29 27.95
CA THR A 132 20.97 -17.91 27.66
C THR A 132 22.36 -17.67 28.25
N HIS A 133 23.26 -17.14 27.44
CA HIS A 133 24.64 -16.81 27.83
C HIS A 133 24.83 -15.30 27.71
N ARG A 134 25.70 -14.68 28.51
CA ARG A 134 26.13 -13.29 28.25
C ARG A 134 27.26 -13.27 27.20
N PRO A 135 27.46 -12.14 26.48
CA PRO A 135 28.60 -11.98 25.58
C PRO A 135 29.93 -12.32 26.28
N ALA A 136 30.78 -13.11 25.61
CA ALA A 136 32.12 -13.54 26.08
C ALA A 136 32.20 -14.33 27.40
N GLU A 137 31.07 -14.58 28.08
CA GLU A 137 31.03 -15.27 29.37
C GLU A 137 31.37 -16.76 29.27
N GLU A 138 31.03 -17.40 28.15
CA GLU A 138 31.19 -18.85 28.00
C GLU A 138 31.69 -19.25 26.61
N ALA A 139 32.58 -20.24 26.58
CA ALA A 139 33.05 -20.89 25.37
C ALA A 139 33.05 -22.42 25.49
N GLU A 140 33.06 -23.12 24.35
CA GLU A 140 33.14 -24.57 24.24
C GLU A 140 34.35 -24.94 23.36
N VAL A 141 35.16 -25.92 23.80
CA VAL A 141 36.35 -26.38 23.07
C VAL A 141 36.24 -27.84 22.70
N ASP A 142 36.51 -28.17 21.43
CA ASP A 142 36.47 -29.53 20.89
C ASP A 142 37.67 -29.88 20.01
N PHE A 143 37.97 -31.19 19.94
CA PHE A 143 39.01 -31.76 19.09
C PHE A 143 38.39 -32.87 18.24
N GLY A 144 38.49 -32.77 16.92
CA GLY A 144 37.98 -33.81 16.02
C GLY A 144 38.93 -34.15 14.88
N GLU A 145 38.93 -35.43 14.50
CA GLU A 145 39.81 -35.96 13.44
C GLU A 145 39.37 -35.51 12.05
N VAL A 146 40.24 -34.81 11.32
CA VAL A 146 40.04 -34.42 9.93
C VAL A 146 41.09 -35.07 9.05
N THR A 147 40.66 -35.80 8.02
CA THR A 147 41.57 -36.31 6.99
C THR A 147 41.82 -35.21 5.97
N ILE A 148 43.09 -34.90 5.73
CA ILE A 148 43.54 -33.92 4.73
C ILE A 148 44.52 -34.61 3.79
N ASN A 149 44.50 -34.22 2.51
CA ASN A 149 45.49 -34.67 1.56
C ASN A 149 46.74 -33.79 1.70
N LEU A 150 47.83 -34.37 2.19
CA LEU A 150 49.12 -33.69 2.38
C LEU A 150 50.13 -34.31 1.42
N ARG A 151 50.59 -33.53 0.43
CA ARG A 151 51.54 -33.97 -0.61
C ARG A 151 51.08 -35.20 -1.41
N GLY A 152 49.77 -35.39 -1.58
CA GLY A 152 49.21 -36.51 -2.34
C GLY A 152 48.81 -37.70 -1.47
N GLU A 153 49.13 -37.71 -0.18
CA GLU A 153 48.76 -38.78 0.75
C GLU A 153 47.65 -38.35 1.74
N PRO A 154 46.65 -39.22 2.00
CA PRO A 154 45.62 -38.94 2.99
C PRO A 154 46.18 -39.08 4.41
N VAL A 155 46.32 -37.95 5.12
CA VAL A 155 46.81 -37.90 6.50
C VAL A 155 45.66 -37.49 7.43
N THR A 156 45.48 -38.25 8.52
CA THR A 156 44.52 -37.89 9.57
C THR A 156 45.17 -36.91 10.54
N CYS A 157 44.61 -35.69 10.59
CA CYS A 157 45.02 -34.61 11.47
C CYS A 157 43.94 -34.31 12.51
N MET A 158 44.27 -33.46 13.50
CA MET A 158 43.37 -33.04 14.56
C MET A 158 42.93 -31.59 14.37
N LEU A 159 41.62 -31.36 14.28
CA LEU A 159 41.02 -30.04 14.22
C LEU A 159 40.66 -29.57 15.63
N PHE A 160 41.37 -28.55 16.11
CA PHE A 160 40.99 -27.75 17.27
C PHE A 160 39.84 -26.82 16.88
N ALA A 161 38.80 -26.72 17.72
CA ALA A 161 37.71 -25.77 17.57
C ALA A 161 37.33 -25.15 18.92
N LEU A 162 37.37 -23.82 19.01
CA LEU A 162 36.87 -23.04 20.15
C LEU A 162 35.69 -22.18 19.70
N ARG A 163 34.55 -22.26 20.38
CA ARG A 163 33.30 -21.54 20.06
C ARG A 163 32.81 -20.71 21.24
N LEU A 164 32.42 -19.46 21.02
CA LEU A 164 31.69 -18.65 22.01
C LEU A 164 30.21 -19.04 22.07
N SER A 165 29.66 -19.30 23.26
CA SER A 165 28.28 -19.78 23.44
C SER A 165 27.23 -18.71 23.07
N PHE A 166 27.49 -17.43 23.33
CA PHE A 166 26.57 -16.33 23.00
C PHE A 166 26.54 -15.98 21.50
N SER A 167 27.69 -15.64 20.92
CA SER A 167 27.77 -15.15 19.53
C SER A 167 27.85 -16.27 18.50
N GLY A 168 28.24 -17.48 18.92
CA GLY A 168 28.53 -18.59 18.02
C GLY A 168 29.79 -18.42 17.17
N LYS A 169 30.57 -17.35 17.37
CA LYS A 169 31.88 -17.14 16.71
C LYS A 169 32.80 -18.28 17.13
N ALA A 170 33.53 -18.87 16.18
CA ALA A 170 34.48 -19.91 16.49
C ALA A 170 35.79 -19.81 15.71
N VAL A 171 36.84 -20.27 16.35
CA VAL A 171 38.20 -20.34 15.82
C VAL A 171 38.57 -21.80 15.64
N HIS A 172 39.18 -22.11 14.50
CA HIS A 172 39.56 -23.47 14.14
C HIS A 172 41.04 -23.49 13.74
N ARG A 173 41.76 -24.54 14.16
CA ARG A 173 43.16 -24.76 13.76
C ARG A 173 43.43 -26.23 13.58
N ILE A 174 44.15 -26.59 12.52
CA ILE A 174 44.50 -27.99 12.23
C ILE A 174 45.92 -28.24 12.74
N PHE A 175 46.10 -29.33 13.46
CA PHE A 175 47.38 -29.82 13.96
C PHE A 175 47.63 -31.25 13.49
N ALA A 176 48.90 -31.62 13.33
CA ALA A 176 49.27 -32.99 12.97
C ALA A 176 48.91 -34.01 14.07
N SER A 177 48.86 -33.58 15.34
CA SER A 177 48.50 -34.42 16.49
C SER A 177 47.57 -33.69 17.46
N GLY A 178 46.94 -34.45 18.36
CA GLY A 178 46.09 -33.95 19.45
C GLY A 178 46.81 -33.85 20.79
N GLY A 179 48.14 -33.71 20.77
CA GLY A 179 48.97 -33.63 21.98
C GLY A 179 48.77 -32.35 22.79
N THR A 180 49.40 -32.27 23.96
CA THR A 180 49.31 -31.12 24.87
C THR A 180 49.78 -29.83 24.20
N GLU A 181 50.84 -29.87 23.39
CA GLU A 181 51.37 -28.71 22.66
C GLU A 181 50.32 -28.12 21.71
N ALA A 182 49.68 -28.96 20.90
CA ALA A 182 48.61 -28.56 19.98
C ALA A 182 47.37 -28.01 20.73
N PHE A 183 47.05 -28.61 21.88
CA PHE A 183 45.97 -28.14 22.75
C PHE A 183 46.24 -26.72 23.28
N LEU A 184 47.44 -26.44 23.79
CA LEU A 184 47.80 -25.13 24.32
C LEU A 184 47.93 -24.08 23.20
N GLU A 185 48.61 -24.40 22.10
CA GLU A 185 48.75 -23.49 20.96
C GLU A 185 47.41 -23.14 20.31
N GLY A 186 46.47 -24.10 20.27
CA GLY A 186 45.11 -23.88 19.82
C GLY A 186 44.39 -22.79 20.62
N HIS A 187 44.54 -22.79 21.95
CA HIS A 187 43.97 -21.77 22.83
C HIS A 187 44.60 -20.40 22.64
N VAL A 188 45.93 -20.32 22.61
CA VAL A 188 46.64 -19.05 22.36
C VAL A 188 46.16 -18.44 21.05
N HIS A 189 46.14 -19.24 19.97
CA HIS A 189 45.66 -18.78 18.68
C HIS A 189 44.20 -18.30 18.73
N ALA A 190 43.32 -19.04 19.42
CA ALA A 190 41.93 -18.64 19.56
C ALA A 190 41.78 -17.31 20.31
N PHE A 191 42.50 -17.10 21.40
CA PHE A 191 42.46 -15.85 22.15
C PHE A 191 42.98 -14.67 21.33
N THR A 192 44.07 -14.86 20.57
CA THR A 192 44.57 -13.84 19.65
C THR A 192 43.54 -13.47 18.57
N VAL A 193 42.92 -14.45 17.92
CA VAL A 193 41.92 -14.22 16.86
C VAL A 193 40.62 -13.60 17.40
N LEU A 194 40.25 -13.92 18.64
CA LEU A 194 39.12 -13.30 19.30
C LEU A 194 39.43 -11.89 19.81
N GLY A 195 40.71 -11.53 19.96
CA GLY A 195 41.15 -10.28 20.56
C GLY A 195 40.94 -10.24 22.07
N GLY A 196 40.79 -11.40 22.72
CA GLY A 196 40.50 -11.50 24.15
C GLY A 196 40.20 -12.92 24.63
N VAL A 197 40.17 -13.10 25.95
CA VAL A 197 39.89 -14.37 26.63
C VAL A 197 38.46 -14.36 27.18
N PRO A 198 37.69 -15.47 27.12
CA PRO A 198 36.37 -15.57 27.75
C PRO A 198 36.43 -15.24 29.25
N THR A 199 35.47 -14.46 29.76
CA THR A 199 35.52 -13.91 31.12
C THR A 199 34.93 -14.84 32.19
N GLY A 200 34.19 -15.86 31.77
CA GLY A 200 33.67 -16.88 32.67
C GLY A 200 34.38 -18.21 32.40
N LYS A 201 33.62 -19.22 31.96
CA LYS A 201 34.12 -20.60 31.86
C LYS A 201 34.27 -21.08 30.42
N ILE A 202 35.25 -21.95 30.21
CA ILE A 202 35.40 -22.72 28.97
C ILE A 202 35.07 -24.19 29.25
N ARG A 203 34.15 -24.74 28.46
CA ARG A 203 33.69 -26.13 28.57
C ARG A 203 34.60 -27.07 27.79
N TYR A 204 35.09 -28.10 28.46
CA TYR A 204 35.99 -29.12 27.91
C TYR A 204 35.38 -30.51 28.02
N ASP A 205 35.70 -31.36 27.04
CA ASP A 205 35.54 -32.81 27.19
C ASP A 205 36.73 -33.40 27.97
N ASN A 206 36.65 -34.67 28.38
CA ASN A 206 37.69 -35.37 29.16
C ASN A 206 38.92 -35.74 28.31
N LEU A 207 39.52 -34.75 27.65
CA LEU A 207 40.71 -34.90 26.83
C LEU A 207 41.93 -35.17 27.72
N ARG A 208 42.72 -36.21 27.39
CA ARG A 208 43.97 -36.57 28.09
C ARG A 208 45.01 -35.44 28.13
N ALA A 209 44.91 -34.48 27.21
CA ALA A 209 45.78 -33.30 27.18
C ALA A 209 45.57 -32.34 28.36
N ALA A 210 44.34 -32.28 28.91
CA ALA A 210 43.96 -31.40 30.03
C ALA A 210 43.75 -32.18 31.34
N VAL A 211 43.30 -33.44 31.27
CA VAL A 211 42.93 -34.27 32.43
C VAL A 211 43.94 -35.41 32.62
N ALA A 212 44.62 -35.43 33.78
CA ALA A 212 45.53 -36.49 34.19
C ALA A 212 44.80 -37.68 34.84
N GLN A 213 43.77 -37.41 35.66
CA GLN A 213 42.95 -38.45 36.29
C GLN A 213 41.52 -37.97 36.56
N VAL A 214 40.53 -38.84 36.38
CA VAL A 214 39.11 -38.59 36.70
C VAL A 214 38.81 -39.12 38.11
N LEU A 215 38.29 -38.26 39.00
CA LEU A 215 38.00 -38.62 40.40
C LEU A 215 36.51 -38.98 40.61
N GLY A 216 36.23 -40.30 40.65
CA GLY A 216 34.90 -40.87 40.95
C GLY A 216 33.81 -40.52 39.92
N PHE A 217 32.54 -40.66 40.31
CA PHE A 217 31.37 -40.23 39.50
C PHE A 217 31.09 -38.72 39.54
N SER A 218 32.03 -37.92 40.09
CA SER A 218 31.88 -36.47 40.26
C SER A 218 32.46 -35.68 39.07
N ARG A 219 32.29 -34.35 39.06
CA ARG A 219 32.92 -33.44 38.07
C ARG A 219 34.36 -33.03 38.41
N GLN A 220 34.91 -33.48 39.54
CA GLN A 220 36.28 -33.14 39.94
C GLN A 220 37.33 -33.89 39.11
N ARG A 221 38.42 -33.22 38.75
CA ARG A 221 39.51 -33.75 37.91
C ARG A 221 40.87 -33.41 38.50
N VAL A 222 41.82 -34.32 38.37
CA VAL A 222 43.25 -34.01 38.51
C VAL A 222 43.73 -33.54 37.15
N GLU A 223 44.12 -32.28 37.06
CA GLU A 223 44.59 -31.68 35.82
C GLU A 223 46.09 -31.86 35.63
N THR A 224 46.57 -31.80 34.39
CA THR A 224 48.01 -31.83 34.11
C THR A 224 48.69 -30.54 34.61
N THR A 225 49.95 -30.63 35.05
CA THR A 225 50.71 -29.48 35.58
C THR A 225 50.82 -28.34 34.57
N ARG A 226 51.05 -28.67 33.29
CA ARG A 226 51.13 -27.69 32.20
C ARG A 226 49.80 -27.00 31.93
N TRP A 227 48.67 -27.71 32.03
CA TRP A 227 47.34 -27.12 31.86
C TRP A 227 46.97 -26.18 33.02
N THR A 228 47.33 -26.58 34.25
CA THR A 228 47.22 -25.73 35.45
C THR A 228 47.97 -24.40 35.28
N ALA A 229 49.23 -24.46 34.81
CA ALA A 229 50.04 -23.27 34.58
C ALA A 229 49.50 -22.38 33.44
N PHE A 230 48.93 -23.00 32.39
CA PHE A 230 48.32 -22.26 31.29
C PHE A 230 47.06 -21.50 31.72
N ARG A 231 46.14 -22.18 32.43
CA ARG A 231 44.88 -21.55 32.85
C ARG A 231 45.11 -20.43 33.86
N SER A 232 46.14 -20.53 34.70
CA SER A 232 46.49 -19.45 35.64
C SER A 232 47.04 -18.23 34.90
N HIS A 233 47.88 -18.44 33.88
CA HIS A 233 48.43 -17.35 33.06
C HIS A 233 47.35 -16.57 32.31
N PHE A 234 46.36 -17.26 31.72
CA PHE A 234 45.26 -16.63 30.97
C PHE A 234 44.00 -16.35 31.80
N SER A 235 44.01 -16.66 33.10
CA SER A 235 42.84 -16.57 34.01
C SER A 235 41.59 -17.26 33.46
N VAL A 236 41.74 -18.49 32.97
CA VAL A 236 40.65 -19.28 32.36
C VAL A 236 40.04 -20.23 33.38
N ASP A 237 38.72 -20.17 33.57
CA ASP A 237 37.99 -21.17 34.35
C ASP A 237 37.62 -22.38 33.50
N ALA A 238 38.15 -23.56 33.84
CA ALA A 238 37.85 -24.80 33.14
C ALA A 238 36.61 -25.50 33.71
N PHE A 239 35.66 -25.86 32.84
CA PHE A 239 34.47 -26.63 33.19
C PHE A 239 34.46 -27.96 32.43
N TYR A 240 34.60 -29.08 33.12
CA TYR A 240 34.59 -30.41 32.47
C TYR A 240 33.19 -31.01 32.41
N CYS A 241 32.79 -31.44 31.22
CA CYS A 241 31.54 -32.16 31.01
C CYS A 241 31.57 -33.55 31.65
N GLN A 242 30.39 -34.06 32.03
CA GLN A 242 30.27 -35.42 32.55
C GLN A 242 30.73 -36.48 31.52
N PRO A 243 31.45 -37.55 31.93
CA PRO A 243 31.91 -38.58 31.00
C PRO A 243 30.76 -39.40 30.40
N GLY A 244 30.86 -39.75 29.11
CA GLY A 244 29.94 -40.67 28.43
C GLY A 244 28.67 -40.02 27.83
N LEU A 245 27.71 -40.86 27.41
CA LEU A 245 26.48 -40.45 26.71
C LEU A 245 25.59 -39.48 27.53
N GLN A 246 25.76 -39.44 28.85
CA GLN A 246 24.99 -38.56 29.75
C GLN A 246 25.45 -37.10 29.72
N GLY A 247 26.74 -36.82 29.48
CA GLY A 247 27.30 -35.46 29.41
C GLY A 247 27.38 -34.84 28.01
N ALA A 248 27.15 -35.63 26.94
CA ALA A 248 27.17 -35.16 25.55
C ALA A 248 26.16 -34.02 25.27
N HIS A 249 25.13 -33.87 26.10
CA HIS A 249 24.12 -32.80 25.97
C HIS A 249 24.58 -31.46 26.55
N GLU A 250 25.68 -31.42 27.31
CA GLU A 250 26.22 -30.20 27.94
C GLU A 250 27.06 -29.33 26.98
N LYS A 251 27.36 -29.84 25.77
CA LYS A 251 28.25 -29.23 24.77
C LYS A 251 27.64 -29.25 23.35
N GLY A 252 26.39 -28.80 23.23
CA GLY A 252 25.66 -28.90 21.97
C GLY A 252 26.12 -27.93 20.86
N GLY A 253 26.80 -26.84 21.21
CA GLY A 253 27.14 -25.76 20.27
C GLY A 253 28.30 -26.09 19.33
N VAL A 254 29.38 -26.65 19.86
CA VAL A 254 30.62 -26.96 19.12
C VAL A 254 30.61 -28.37 18.48
N GLU A 255 29.82 -29.33 19.00
CA GLU A 255 29.66 -30.67 18.40
C GLU A 255 29.16 -30.60 16.94
N GLY A 256 28.29 -29.64 16.62
CA GLY A 256 27.81 -29.39 15.26
C GLY A 256 28.79 -28.59 14.39
N GLN A 257 29.78 -27.95 15.00
CA GLN A 257 30.63 -26.95 14.36
C GLN A 257 31.78 -27.57 13.58
N ILE A 258 32.39 -28.65 14.07
CA ILE A 258 33.37 -29.43 13.31
C ILE A 258 32.74 -29.95 12.01
N GLY A 259 31.52 -30.49 12.09
CA GLY A 259 30.77 -30.91 10.91
C GLY A 259 30.39 -29.75 9.98
N TRP A 260 30.06 -28.58 10.53
CA TRP A 260 29.76 -27.37 9.76
C TRP A 260 31.01 -26.84 9.04
N PHE A 261 32.15 -26.77 9.71
CA PHE A 261 33.43 -26.33 9.14
C PHE A 261 33.85 -27.25 7.98
N ARG A 262 33.77 -28.57 8.18
CA ARG A 262 34.04 -29.55 7.12
C ARG A 262 33.12 -29.38 5.92
N ARG A 263 31.81 -29.16 6.14
CA ARG A 263 30.85 -28.92 5.05
C ARG A 263 31.13 -27.62 4.30
N ARG A 264 31.46 -26.55 5.02
CA ARG A 264 31.73 -25.23 4.43
C ARG A 264 33.01 -25.23 3.61
N LYS A 265 34.09 -25.83 4.11
CA LYS A 265 35.35 -26.01 3.35
C LYS A 265 35.19 -26.98 2.19
N ALA A 266 34.56 -28.14 2.39
CA ALA A 266 34.34 -29.10 1.30
C ALA A 266 33.46 -28.52 0.20
N SER A 267 32.46 -27.69 0.54
CA SER A 267 31.65 -27.00 -0.46
C SER A 267 32.42 -25.94 -1.23
N LEU A 268 33.33 -25.21 -0.57
CA LEU A 268 34.16 -24.22 -1.24
C LEU A 268 35.14 -24.93 -2.18
N GLN A 269 35.82 -25.96 -1.68
CA GLN A 269 36.76 -26.77 -2.46
C GLN A 269 36.08 -27.36 -3.71
N ALA A 270 34.91 -27.98 -3.57
CA ALA A 270 34.19 -28.54 -4.72
C ALA A 270 33.82 -27.50 -5.79
N VAL A 271 33.57 -26.24 -5.42
CA VAL A 271 33.33 -25.17 -6.40
C VAL A 271 34.65 -24.74 -7.05
N LEU A 272 35.73 -24.65 -6.29
CA LEU A 272 37.06 -24.30 -6.82
C LEU A 272 37.61 -25.39 -7.74
N ASP A 273 37.57 -26.66 -7.33
CA ASP A 273 37.96 -27.82 -8.13
C ASP A 273 37.21 -27.84 -9.47
N TRP A 274 35.90 -27.55 -9.43
CA TRP A 274 35.10 -27.46 -10.63
C TRP A 274 35.54 -26.32 -11.54
N LEU A 275 35.81 -25.13 -10.99
CA LEU A 275 36.30 -23.99 -11.77
C LEU A 275 37.69 -24.24 -12.36
N GLU A 276 38.53 -25.03 -11.68
CA GLU A 276 39.87 -25.39 -12.17
C GLU A 276 39.84 -26.20 -13.47
N LEU A 277 38.74 -26.94 -13.73
CA LEU A 277 38.53 -27.68 -14.97
C LEU A 277 38.35 -26.78 -16.21
N TYR A 278 38.06 -25.50 -16.01
CA TYR A 278 37.79 -24.56 -17.09
C TYR A 278 38.94 -23.55 -17.27
N PRO A 279 39.20 -23.08 -18.50
CA PRO A 279 40.29 -22.14 -18.78
C PRO A 279 40.03 -20.77 -18.16
N GLY A 280 41.08 -20.12 -17.67
CA GLY A 280 41.04 -18.74 -17.17
C GLY A 280 42.16 -18.42 -16.18
N GLN A 281 42.59 -17.16 -16.14
CA GLN A 281 43.60 -16.67 -15.19
C GLN A 281 42.97 -16.23 -13.86
N THR A 282 41.69 -15.82 -13.88
CA THR A 282 40.94 -15.45 -12.68
C THR A 282 39.78 -16.41 -12.42
N TRP A 283 39.31 -16.50 -11.17
CA TRP A 283 38.12 -17.29 -10.83
C TRP A 283 36.89 -16.84 -11.63
N GLN A 284 36.75 -15.54 -11.90
CA GLN A 284 35.68 -14.99 -12.72
C GLN A 284 35.75 -15.46 -14.18
N GLN A 285 36.94 -15.44 -14.81
CA GLN A 285 37.12 -15.93 -16.18
C GLN A 285 36.76 -17.42 -16.28
N ARG A 286 37.18 -18.22 -15.28
CA ARG A 286 36.84 -19.64 -15.20
C ARG A 286 35.34 -19.86 -15.03
N TRP A 287 34.69 -19.05 -14.20
CA TRP A 287 33.23 -19.05 -14.03
C TRP A 287 32.51 -18.76 -15.34
N ASP A 288 32.93 -17.73 -16.07
CA ASP A 288 32.32 -17.37 -17.35
C ASP A 288 32.55 -18.44 -18.43
N ALA A 289 33.70 -19.11 -18.40
CA ALA A 289 34.03 -20.23 -19.29
C ALA A 289 33.16 -21.48 -19.05
N THR A 290 32.59 -21.65 -17.84
CA THR A 290 31.68 -22.79 -17.55
C THR A 290 30.36 -22.75 -18.33
N GLY A 291 29.98 -21.57 -18.84
CA GLY A 291 28.66 -21.32 -19.41
C GLY A 291 27.52 -21.28 -18.38
N ALA A 292 27.78 -21.59 -17.11
CA ALA A 292 26.79 -21.58 -16.03
C ALA A 292 26.20 -20.17 -15.82
N SER A 293 26.94 -19.11 -16.15
CA SER A 293 26.51 -17.70 -16.07
C SER A 293 25.41 -17.32 -17.08
N ARG A 294 25.18 -18.14 -18.12
CA ARG A 294 24.28 -17.81 -19.24
C ARG A 294 22.83 -18.29 -19.04
N ASP A 295 22.62 -19.36 -18.28
CA ASP A 295 21.30 -19.93 -18.00
C ASP A 295 21.11 -20.18 -16.49
N GLY A 296 20.56 -19.19 -15.80
CA GLY A 296 20.25 -19.32 -14.37
C GLY A 296 18.96 -20.10 -14.08
N GLN A 297 18.16 -20.48 -15.08
CA GLN A 297 16.95 -21.30 -14.86
C GLN A 297 17.31 -22.77 -14.69
N ARG A 298 18.39 -23.22 -15.33
CA ARG A 298 18.94 -24.56 -15.13
C ARG A 298 19.68 -24.63 -13.79
N ASP A 299 19.48 -25.72 -13.05
CA ASP A 299 20.20 -25.92 -11.80
C ASP A 299 21.69 -26.22 -12.08
N TRP A 300 22.52 -25.18 -12.07
CA TRP A 300 23.98 -25.23 -12.32
C TRP A 300 24.70 -26.30 -11.48
N ARG A 301 24.15 -26.63 -10.30
CA ARG A 301 24.71 -27.66 -9.40
C ARG A 301 24.66 -29.06 -10.01
N LEU A 302 23.78 -29.31 -10.98
CA LEU A 302 23.77 -30.58 -11.73
C LEU A 302 24.98 -30.69 -12.65
N GLN A 303 25.34 -29.59 -13.32
CA GLN A 303 26.53 -29.54 -14.17
C GLN A 303 27.79 -29.74 -13.34
N VAL A 304 27.92 -29.04 -12.21
CA VAL A 304 29.08 -29.19 -11.30
C VAL A 304 29.25 -30.63 -10.84
N SER A 305 28.17 -31.29 -10.40
CA SER A 305 28.23 -32.69 -9.98
C SER A 305 28.61 -33.63 -11.13
N ALA A 306 28.19 -33.34 -12.36
CA ALA A 306 28.52 -34.14 -13.54
C ALA A 306 29.98 -33.96 -13.97
N ASP A 307 30.46 -32.72 -14.02
CA ASP A 307 31.82 -32.37 -14.42
C ASP A 307 32.84 -32.94 -13.42
N LEU A 308 32.59 -32.79 -12.11
CA LEU A 308 33.44 -33.37 -11.08
C LEU A 308 33.46 -34.89 -11.13
N ALA A 309 32.33 -35.53 -11.46
CA ALA A 309 32.27 -36.98 -11.64
C ALA A 309 33.07 -37.43 -12.86
N ALA A 310 32.95 -36.71 -13.99
CA ALA A 310 33.70 -37.00 -15.21
C ALA A 310 35.21 -36.82 -15.03
N ALA A 311 35.63 -35.84 -14.22
CA ALA A 311 37.03 -35.59 -13.88
C ALA A 311 37.60 -36.54 -12.80
N GLY A 312 36.78 -37.44 -12.23
CA GLY A 312 37.22 -38.32 -11.14
C GLY A 312 37.49 -37.61 -9.80
N LEU A 313 37.02 -36.36 -9.65
CA LEU A 313 37.22 -35.52 -8.46
C LEU A 313 36.05 -35.60 -7.46
N LEU A 314 35.08 -36.49 -7.72
CA LEU A 314 33.87 -36.62 -6.92
C LEU A 314 34.00 -37.71 -5.84
N ASP A 315 34.67 -37.39 -4.73
CA ASP A 315 34.83 -38.30 -3.57
C ASP A 315 33.54 -38.58 -2.77
N ARG A 316 32.42 -37.93 -3.13
CA ARG A 316 31.17 -37.98 -2.38
C ARG A 316 29.96 -38.12 -3.29
N HIS A 317 28.90 -38.76 -2.79
CA HIS A 317 27.66 -38.96 -3.54
C HIS A 317 27.14 -37.65 -4.20
N PRO A 318 26.80 -37.65 -5.51
CA PRO A 318 26.41 -36.44 -6.26
C PRO A 318 25.28 -35.63 -5.61
N GLY A 319 24.30 -36.33 -5.03
CA GLY A 319 23.17 -35.70 -4.33
C GLY A 319 23.55 -34.98 -3.03
N TYR A 320 24.68 -35.32 -2.40
CA TYR A 320 25.21 -34.60 -1.25
C TYR A 320 25.93 -33.32 -1.69
N VAL A 321 26.79 -33.43 -2.71
CA VAL A 321 27.53 -32.28 -3.28
C VAL A 321 26.55 -31.19 -3.73
N ARG A 322 25.50 -31.57 -4.49
CA ARG A 322 24.43 -30.66 -4.93
C ARG A 322 23.74 -29.90 -3.78
N LYS A 323 23.65 -30.48 -2.57
CA LYS A 323 23.01 -29.80 -1.41
C LYS A 323 23.90 -28.73 -0.78
N ILE A 324 25.22 -28.85 -0.92
CA ILE A 324 26.16 -27.97 -0.23
C ILE A 324 26.69 -26.85 -1.14
N LEU A 325 26.81 -27.07 -2.46
CA LEU A 325 27.46 -26.16 -3.43
C LEU A 325 27.07 -24.68 -3.31
N GLY A 326 25.79 -24.37 -3.06
CA GLY A 326 25.34 -22.99 -2.87
C GLY A 326 26.03 -22.26 -1.71
N THR A 327 26.40 -22.97 -0.65
CA THR A 327 27.13 -22.40 0.49
C THR A 327 28.61 -22.14 0.18
N GLY A 328 29.21 -22.85 -0.79
CA GLY A 328 30.54 -22.55 -1.32
C GLY A 328 30.50 -21.32 -2.20
N LEU A 329 29.55 -21.29 -3.15
CA LEU A 329 29.42 -20.19 -4.10
C LEU A 329 29.12 -18.85 -3.42
N ILE A 330 28.25 -18.82 -2.40
CA ILE A 330 27.95 -17.57 -1.67
C ILE A 330 29.18 -16.96 -0.97
N GLN A 331 30.19 -17.77 -0.64
CA GLN A 331 31.44 -17.27 -0.04
C GLN A 331 32.33 -16.61 -1.08
N LEU A 332 32.42 -17.18 -2.27
CA LEU A 332 33.16 -16.60 -3.40
C LEU A 332 32.53 -15.27 -3.84
N ILE A 333 31.19 -15.22 -3.86
CA ILE A 333 30.43 -13.98 -4.10
C ILE A 333 30.69 -12.96 -2.98
N GLY A 334 30.57 -13.40 -1.73
CA GLY A 334 30.81 -12.57 -0.56
C GLY A 334 32.20 -11.90 -0.55
N GLY A 335 33.22 -12.67 -0.91
CA GLY A 335 34.61 -12.22 -1.01
C GLY A 335 35.01 -11.56 -2.34
N ASP A 336 34.06 -11.27 -3.24
CA ASP A 336 34.31 -10.64 -4.55
C ASP A 336 35.21 -11.44 -5.51
N TYR A 337 35.44 -12.73 -5.25
CA TYR A 337 36.14 -13.62 -6.18
C TYR A 337 35.30 -13.97 -7.41
N LEU A 338 33.98 -13.92 -7.25
CA LEU A 338 32.99 -14.15 -8.31
C LEU A 338 31.87 -13.11 -8.22
N ARG A 339 31.46 -12.54 -9.35
CA ARG A 339 30.30 -11.66 -9.48
C ARG A 339 29.38 -12.17 -10.58
N PRO A 340 28.50 -13.15 -10.26
CA PRO A 340 27.51 -13.61 -11.23
C PRO A 340 26.59 -12.46 -11.64
N SER A 341 26.07 -12.52 -12.87
CA SER A 341 25.18 -11.48 -13.38
C SER A 341 23.90 -11.39 -12.55
N LEU A 342 23.33 -10.19 -12.47
CA LEU A 342 22.11 -9.94 -11.70
C LEU A 342 20.94 -10.82 -12.19
N GLY A 343 20.83 -11.05 -13.50
CA GLY A 343 19.83 -11.95 -14.08
C GLY A 343 20.02 -13.40 -13.65
N TRP A 344 21.26 -13.88 -13.61
CA TRP A 344 21.57 -15.22 -13.13
C TRP A 344 21.21 -15.39 -11.65
N LEU A 345 21.59 -14.44 -10.79
CA LEU A 345 21.30 -14.47 -9.36
C LEU A 345 19.79 -14.44 -9.07
N MET A 346 18.98 -13.81 -9.93
CA MET A 346 17.51 -13.80 -9.80
C MET A 346 16.84 -15.07 -10.32
N ALA A 347 17.40 -15.69 -11.36
CA ALA A 347 16.87 -16.90 -11.97
C ALA A 347 17.17 -18.16 -11.14
N THR A 348 18.33 -18.19 -10.49
CA THR A 348 18.86 -19.39 -9.86
C THR A 348 18.15 -19.75 -8.56
N SER A 349 18.01 -21.06 -8.33
CA SER A 349 17.50 -21.61 -7.07
C SER A 349 18.55 -21.67 -5.95
N SER A 350 19.82 -21.39 -6.26
CA SER A 350 20.94 -21.42 -5.31
C SER A 350 22.12 -20.58 -5.83
N PRO A 351 22.77 -19.73 -5.01
CA PRO A 351 22.64 -19.60 -3.56
C PRO A 351 21.38 -18.86 -3.11
N LEU A 352 20.95 -19.09 -1.87
CA LEU A 352 19.79 -18.43 -1.25
C LEU A 352 20.24 -17.62 -0.03
N ARG A 353 19.48 -16.57 0.33
CA ARG A 353 19.71 -15.72 1.51
C ARG A 353 21.02 -14.92 1.41
N ILE A 354 21.27 -14.35 0.23
CA ILE A 354 22.43 -13.52 -0.08
C ILE A 354 22.51 -12.33 0.88
N ALA A 355 21.38 -11.75 1.31
CA ALA A 355 21.38 -10.67 2.29
C ALA A 355 22.06 -11.05 3.62
N ASN A 356 21.98 -12.31 4.04
CA ASN A 356 22.64 -12.74 5.28
C ASN A 356 24.15 -12.86 5.12
N GLU A 357 24.65 -13.16 3.93
CA GLU A 357 26.09 -13.22 3.72
C GLU A 357 26.64 -11.81 3.47
N MET A 358 25.96 -10.98 2.67
CA MET A 358 26.32 -9.56 2.50
C MET A 358 26.38 -8.81 3.84
N ALA A 359 25.43 -9.07 4.75
CA ALA A 359 25.43 -8.52 6.11
C ALA A 359 26.61 -8.99 6.99
N LYS A 360 27.29 -10.09 6.64
CA LYS A 360 28.44 -10.57 7.41
C LYS A 360 29.76 -10.08 6.85
N VAL A 361 29.90 -10.11 5.52
CA VAL A 361 31.21 -9.97 4.88
C VAL A 361 31.40 -8.66 4.15
N ARG A 362 30.32 -7.90 3.88
CA ARG A 362 30.39 -6.72 3.02
C ARG A 362 29.92 -5.46 3.71
N ASP A 363 28.66 -5.42 4.13
CA ASP A 363 28.06 -4.23 4.75
C ASP A 363 27.13 -4.60 5.90
N PRO A 364 27.71 -4.94 7.08
CA PRO A 364 26.93 -5.28 8.25
C PRO A 364 26.02 -4.15 8.72
N GLN A 365 26.51 -2.91 8.69
CA GLN A 365 25.79 -1.75 9.17
C GLN A 365 24.67 -1.36 8.19
N GLY A 366 24.94 -1.23 6.89
CA GLY A 366 23.92 -0.86 5.91
C GLY A 366 22.76 -1.86 5.87
N ILE A 367 23.05 -3.18 5.94
CA ILE A 367 21.97 -4.19 6.02
C ILE A 367 21.25 -4.14 7.37
N ALA A 368 21.93 -3.82 8.48
CA ALA A 368 21.29 -3.61 9.77
C ALA A 368 20.36 -2.40 9.75
N ASP A 369 20.75 -1.30 9.11
CA ASP A 369 19.94 -0.08 8.97
C ASP A 369 18.68 -0.33 8.13
N LEU A 370 18.81 -1.07 7.01
CA LEU A 370 17.67 -1.51 6.22
C LEU A 370 16.71 -2.42 7.01
N ARG A 371 17.25 -3.25 7.93
CA ARG A 371 16.45 -4.07 8.84
C ARG A 371 15.83 -3.26 9.97
N ALA A 372 16.47 -2.19 10.42
CA ALA A 372 15.98 -1.30 11.47
C ALA A 372 14.85 -0.40 10.96
N ALA A 373 14.88 0.02 9.68
CA ALA A 373 13.80 0.74 9.02
C ALA A 373 12.45 0.00 9.04
N ARG A 374 12.46 -1.32 9.32
CA ARG A 374 11.28 -2.14 9.65
C ARG A 374 10.46 -1.58 10.82
N LEU A 375 11.08 -0.90 11.78
CA LEU A 375 10.44 -0.39 13.00
C LEU A 375 9.44 0.75 12.73
N LEU A 376 9.36 1.26 11.50
CA LEU A 376 8.34 2.22 11.08
C LEU A 376 6.92 1.61 10.95
N ASN A 377 6.73 0.31 11.24
CA ASN A 377 5.43 -0.39 11.32
C ASN A 377 4.52 -0.30 10.07
N THR A 378 5.03 0.10 8.90
CA THR A 378 4.24 0.25 7.66
C THR A 378 4.29 -0.97 6.74
N VAL A 379 5.33 -1.81 6.84
CA VAL A 379 5.53 -2.99 5.97
C VAL A 379 5.92 -4.24 6.78
N GLY A 380 5.32 -5.38 6.44
CA GLY A 380 5.56 -6.66 7.12
C GLY A 380 6.72 -7.48 6.56
N ASP A 381 7.11 -8.52 7.28
CA ASP A 381 8.26 -9.38 6.97
C ASP A 381 8.17 -10.04 5.59
N ALA A 382 6.95 -10.40 5.17
CA ALA A 382 6.70 -11.01 3.87
C ALA A 382 7.08 -10.11 2.69
N THR A 383 7.13 -8.79 2.90
CA THR A 383 7.48 -7.81 1.85
C THR A 383 8.87 -7.23 2.07
N MET A 384 9.28 -6.99 3.33
CA MET A 384 10.61 -6.46 3.67
C MET A 384 11.74 -7.44 3.36
N ILE A 385 11.57 -8.74 3.67
CA ILE A 385 12.63 -9.73 3.45
C ILE A 385 12.99 -9.84 1.96
N PRO A 386 12.03 -9.99 1.02
CA PRO A 386 12.35 -9.97 -0.40
C PRO A 386 12.97 -8.65 -0.88
N ALA A 387 12.58 -7.51 -0.28
CA ALA A 387 13.14 -6.21 -0.65
C ALA A 387 14.63 -6.11 -0.28
N ILE A 388 15.00 -6.49 0.95
CA ILE A 388 16.40 -6.53 1.39
C ILE A 388 17.21 -7.56 0.59
N GLU A 389 16.62 -8.72 0.29
CA GLU A 389 17.26 -9.70 -0.58
C GLU A 389 17.53 -9.14 -1.98
N LYS A 390 16.62 -8.32 -2.52
CA LYS A 390 16.81 -7.64 -3.81
C LYS A 390 18.00 -6.67 -3.79
N ILE A 391 18.14 -5.88 -2.73
CA ILE A 391 19.28 -4.96 -2.54
C ILE A 391 20.57 -5.78 -2.44
N ALA A 392 20.57 -6.87 -1.67
CA ALA A 392 21.73 -7.74 -1.54
C ALA A 392 22.12 -8.45 -2.85
N LEU A 393 21.15 -8.78 -3.71
CA LEU A 393 21.40 -9.30 -5.06
C LEU A 393 22.13 -8.26 -5.93
N ILE A 394 21.75 -6.99 -5.84
CA ILE A 394 22.43 -5.89 -6.53
C ILE A 394 23.87 -5.77 -6.02
N MET A 395 24.07 -5.73 -4.69
CA MET A 395 25.41 -5.68 -4.08
C MET A 395 26.30 -6.85 -4.51
N ALA A 396 25.72 -8.06 -4.60
CA ALA A 396 26.42 -9.27 -5.02
C ALA A 396 26.84 -9.24 -6.50
N ALA A 397 26.01 -8.66 -7.37
CA ALA A 397 26.30 -8.57 -8.81
C ALA A 397 27.26 -7.42 -9.14
N LYS A 398 27.08 -6.26 -8.50
CA LYS A 398 27.77 -5.01 -8.86
C LYS A 398 29.02 -4.75 -8.02
N GLY A 399 29.10 -5.30 -6.82
CA GLY A 399 30.09 -4.87 -5.83
C GLY A 399 29.52 -3.84 -4.86
N GLY A 400 30.33 -3.43 -3.88
CA GLY A 400 30.02 -2.28 -3.01
C GLY A 400 29.07 -2.53 -1.84
N ALA A 401 28.88 -1.49 -1.05
CA ALA A 401 27.98 -1.41 0.10
C ALA A 401 26.56 -0.99 -0.31
N VAL A 402 25.61 -0.95 0.64
CA VAL A 402 24.24 -0.51 0.37
C VAL A 402 24.21 0.92 -0.19
N ARG A 403 25.10 1.79 0.28
CA ARG A 403 25.27 3.18 -0.22
C ARG A 403 25.73 3.31 -1.67
N ASP A 404 26.32 2.27 -2.24
CA ASP A 404 26.81 2.29 -3.61
C ASP A 404 25.73 1.88 -4.62
N VAL A 405 24.56 1.45 -4.14
CA VAL A 405 23.42 1.09 -4.98
C VAL A 405 22.81 2.33 -5.60
N THR A 406 22.80 2.41 -6.93
CA THR A 406 22.26 3.55 -7.67
C THR A 406 20.80 3.35 -8.10
N ILE A 407 20.16 4.44 -8.54
CA ILE A 407 18.85 4.39 -9.21
C ILE A 407 18.92 3.53 -10.49
N GLY A 408 20.03 3.63 -11.23
CA GLY A 408 20.28 2.83 -12.43
C GLY A 408 20.28 1.33 -12.16
N ASP A 409 20.91 0.90 -11.06
CA ASP A 409 20.91 -0.51 -10.65
C ASP A 409 19.51 -1.01 -10.28
N CYS A 410 18.70 -0.14 -9.67
CA CYS A 410 17.32 -0.44 -9.34
C CYS A 410 16.46 -0.61 -10.61
N LEU A 411 16.66 0.25 -11.61
CA LEU A 411 16.01 0.15 -12.92
C LEU A 411 16.40 -1.12 -13.68
N GLU A 412 17.69 -1.43 -13.73
CA GLU A 412 18.20 -2.66 -14.33
C GLU A 412 17.61 -3.89 -13.64
N SER A 413 17.62 -3.90 -12.30
CA SER A 413 17.03 -4.95 -11.47
C SER A 413 15.55 -5.18 -11.78
N MET A 414 14.76 -4.11 -11.94
CA MET A 414 13.34 -4.21 -12.32
C MET A 414 13.13 -4.72 -13.74
N ARG A 415 13.95 -4.29 -14.70
CA ARG A 415 13.91 -4.77 -16.08
C ARG A 415 14.20 -6.27 -16.15
N ILE A 416 15.33 -6.69 -15.58
CA ILE A 416 15.76 -8.10 -15.53
C ILE A 416 14.70 -8.97 -14.83
N SER A 417 14.08 -8.47 -13.76
CA SER A 417 13.00 -9.19 -13.07
C SER A 417 11.82 -9.53 -13.98
N ARG A 418 11.46 -8.63 -14.90
CA ARG A 418 10.35 -8.85 -15.84
C ARG A 418 10.71 -9.89 -16.91
N GLU A 419 11.99 -9.95 -17.30
CA GLU A 419 12.51 -10.88 -18.30
C GLU A 419 12.65 -12.31 -17.72
N VAL A 420 13.20 -12.42 -16.52
CA VAL A 420 13.56 -13.71 -15.90
C VAL A 420 12.37 -14.39 -15.19
N LEU A 421 11.41 -13.61 -14.68
CA LEU A 421 10.25 -14.12 -13.93
C LEU A 421 8.92 -13.70 -14.57
N PRO A 422 8.63 -14.13 -15.82
CA PRO A 422 7.39 -13.76 -16.50
C PRO A 422 6.17 -14.30 -15.74
N GLY A 423 5.16 -13.45 -15.53
CA GLY A 423 3.94 -13.79 -14.80
C GLY A 423 3.97 -13.55 -13.28
N GLN A 424 5.14 -13.28 -12.68
CA GLN A 424 5.18 -12.72 -11.33
C GLN A 424 4.84 -11.23 -11.37
N THR A 425 3.56 -10.91 -11.24
CA THR A 425 2.97 -9.54 -11.30
C THR A 425 3.42 -8.59 -10.17
N ARG A 426 4.44 -8.95 -9.37
CA ARG A 426 4.90 -8.17 -8.22
C ARG A 426 6.41 -8.20 -8.06
N SER A 427 7.14 -7.57 -8.98
CA SER A 427 8.41 -6.92 -8.61
C SER A 427 8.06 -5.79 -7.64
N SER A 428 7.91 -6.12 -6.36
CA SER A 428 7.53 -5.17 -5.33
C SER A 428 8.54 -4.02 -5.32
N PRO A 429 8.11 -2.76 -5.51
CA PRO A 429 9.04 -1.62 -5.54
C PRO A 429 9.57 -1.24 -4.15
N VAL A 430 9.19 -1.99 -3.13
CA VAL A 430 9.54 -1.72 -1.73
C VAL A 430 11.04 -1.65 -1.50
N PHE A 431 11.87 -2.34 -2.30
CA PHE A 431 13.34 -2.22 -2.17
C PHE A 431 13.85 -0.83 -2.57
N TYR A 432 13.30 -0.23 -3.63
CA TYR A 432 13.61 1.15 -4.01
C TYR A 432 13.08 2.13 -2.96
N GLN A 433 11.82 1.94 -2.53
CA GLN A 433 11.23 2.78 -1.49
C GLN A 433 12.02 2.70 -0.17
N LEU A 434 12.59 1.54 0.15
CA LEU A 434 13.40 1.33 1.34
C LEU A 434 14.72 2.09 1.25
N LEU A 435 15.43 2.02 0.12
CA LEU A 435 16.66 2.79 -0.13
C LEU A 435 16.39 4.30 -0.06
N HIS A 436 15.30 4.75 -0.68
CA HIS A 436 14.87 6.15 -0.64
C HIS A 436 14.52 6.61 0.79
N ALA A 437 13.69 5.85 1.52
CA ALA A 437 13.24 6.19 2.88
C ALA A 437 14.38 6.17 3.91
N THR A 438 15.47 5.46 3.64
CA THR A 438 16.66 5.40 4.49
C THR A 438 17.74 6.40 4.07
N GLY A 439 17.46 7.28 3.11
CA GLY A 439 18.38 8.36 2.71
C GLY A 439 19.58 7.90 1.87
N HIS A 440 19.51 6.74 1.21
CA HIS A 440 20.61 6.24 0.36
C HIS A 440 20.62 6.87 -1.03
N PHE A 441 19.57 7.58 -1.42
CA PHE A 441 19.50 8.31 -2.68
C PHE A 441 19.60 9.82 -2.44
N PRO A 442 20.11 10.58 -3.42
CA PRO A 442 20.15 12.04 -3.32
C PRO A 442 18.73 12.64 -3.25
N ALA A 443 18.61 13.87 -2.77
CA ALA A 443 17.31 14.51 -2.52
C ALA A 443 16.46 14.73 -3.79
N ASP A 444 17.09 14.78 -4.97
CA ASP A 444 16.46 14.89 -6.28
C ASP A 444 16.05 13.53 -6.88
N ALA A 445 16.38 12.42 -6.21
CA ALA A 445 15.99 11.11 -6.66
C ALA A 445 14.46 10.98 -6.76
N PRO A 446 13.93 10.30 -7.80
CA PRO A 446 12.50 10.10 -7.96
C PRO A 446 11.86 9.51 -6.68
N PRO A 447 10.89 10.19 -6.05
CA PRO A 447 10.32 9.73 -4.78
C PRO A 447 9.43 8.49 -4.93
N THR A 448 9.12 8.10 -6.18
CA THR A 448 8.29 6.94 -6.47
C THR A 448 8.79 6.18 -7.68
N VAL A 449 8.79 4.84 -7.57
CA VAL A 449 9.08 3.94 -8.71
C VAL A 449 8.11 4.11 -9.88
N ARG A 450 6.96 4.75 -9.65
CA ARG A 450 5.96 4.98 -10.69
C ARG A 450 6.51 5.89 -11.77
N MET A 451 7.42 6.80 -11.45
CA MET A 451 8.10 7.65 -12.44
C MET A 451 8.85 6.85 -13.50
N PHE A 452 9.22 5.60 -13.20
CA PHE A 452 9.89 4.69 -14.13
C PHE A 452 8.94 3.81 -14.95
N SER A 453 7.63 3.89 -14.70
CA SER A 453 6.65 3.12 -15.46
C SER A 453 6.34 3.83 -16.79
N PRO A 454 6.32 3.10 -17.92
CA PRO A 454 5.89 3.67 -19.21
C PRO A 454 4.47 4.28 -19.17
N VAL A 455 3.63 3.86 -18.22
CA VAL A 455 2.28 4.40 -18.02
C VAL A 455 2.30 5.88 -17.59
N PHE A 456 3.36 6.29 -16.88
CA PHE A 456 3.55 7.66 -16.40
C PHE A 456 4.67 8.36 -17.17
N ALA A 457 4.93 7.92 -18.41
CA ALA A 457 5.85 8.60 -19.31
C ALA A 457 5.38 10.04 -19.57
N GLY A 458 6.34 10.91 -19.87
CA GLY A 458 6.07 12.31 -20.17
C GLY A 458 5.24 12.51 -21.44
N GLN A 459 5.06 13.77 -21.82
CA GLN A 459 4.57 14.13 -23.15
C GLN A 459 5.49 13.55 -24.22
N VAL A 460 4.91 13.07 -25.32
CA VAL A 460 5.67 12.61 -26.49
C VAL A 460 5.44 13.59 -27.64
N PRO A 461 6.44 13.79 -28.52
CA PRO A 461 6.29 14.63 -29.70
C PRO A 461 5.13 14.17 -30.61
N VAL A 462 4.58 15.10 -31.39
CA VAL A 462 3.45 14.85 -32.30
C VAL A 462 3.74 13.69 -33.26
N GLU A 463 4.98 13.57 -33.73
CA GLU A 463 5.44 12.49 -34.61
C GLU A 463 5.20 11.14 -33.96
N GLN A 464 5.60 10.99 -32.69
CA GLN A 464 5.41 9.75 -31.94
C GLN A 464 3.92 9.48 -31.65
N LEU A 465 3.11 10.52 -31.43
CA LEU A 465 1.65 10.39 -31.28
C LEU A 465 0.96 9.83 -32.53
N VAL A 466 1.50 10.12 -33.72
CA VAL A 466 1.01 9.59 -34.99
C VAL A 466 1.61 8.21 -35.27
N ASP A 467 2.92 8.06 -35.11
CA ASP A 467 3.68 6.85 -35.47
C ASP A 467 3.27 5.62 -34.66
N ARG A 468 2.76 5.79 -33.43
CA ARG A 468 2.22 4.68 -32.62
C ARG A 468 1.07 3.92 -33.29
N TYR A 469 0.39 4.52 -34.28
CA TYR A 469 -0.70 3.89 -35.02
C TYR A 469 -0.24 3.27 -36.35
N GLN A 470 1.05 3.41 -36.69
CA GLN A 470 1.68 2.78 -37.84
C GLN A 470 0.96 3.10 -39.17
N VAL A 471 0.74 4.38 -39.45
CA VAL A 471 0.17 4.84 -40.73
C VAL A 471 1.10 4.44 -41.87
N THR A 472 0.56 3.76 -42.89
CA THR A 472 1.34 3.23 -44.02
C THR A 472 1.60 4.32 -45.07
N CYS A 473 0.58 5.14 -45.37
CA CYS A 473 0.70 6.24 -46.32
C CYS A 473 1.56 7.38 -45.74
N ARG A 474 2.82 7.52 -46.20
CA ARG A 474 3.76 8.55 -45.71
C ARG A 474 3.25 9.98 -45.93
N PRO A 475 2.75 10.37 -47.13
CA PRO A 475 2.21 11.71 -47.34
C PRO A 475 1.10 12.10 -46.36
N VAL A 476 0.16 11.18 -46.09
CA VAL A 476 -0.94 11.47 -45.16
C VAL A 476 -0.49 11.43 -43.70
N ARG A 477 0.48 10.58 -43.37
CA ARG A 477 1.14 10.61 -42.06
C ARG A 477 1.76 11.98 -41.78
N ASP A 478 2.48 12.53 -42.74
CA ASP A 478 3.16 13.83 -42.60
C ASP A 478 2.15 14.98 -42.53
N LEU A 479 1.08 14.94 -43.32
CA LEU A 479 -0.06 15.86 -43.19
C LEU A 479 -0.67 15.85 -41.79
N LEU A 480 -0.92 14.66 -41.22
CA LEU A 480 -1.52 14.54 -39.90
C LEU A 480 -0.59 15.07 -38.81
N VAL A 481 0.73 14.91 -38.96
CA VAL A 481 1.72 15.51 -38.07
C VAL A 481 1.71 17.03 -38.17
N ASP A 482 1.73 17.57 -39.39
CA ASP A 482 1.71 19.02 -39.63
C ASP A 482 0.45 19.67 -39.07
N TYR A 483 -0.72 19.06 -39.30
CA TYR A 483 -1.99 19.56 -38.77
C TYR A 483 -2.00 19.58 -37.25
N LEU A 484 -1.50 18.52 -36.60
CA LEU A 484 -1.43 18.44 -35.15
C LEU A 484 -0.42 19.44 -34.56
N ARG A 485 0.72 19.68 -35.23
CA ARG A 485 1.70 20.71 -34.84
C ARG A 485 1.09 22.12 -34.92
N GLU A 486 0.35 22.43 -35.99
CA GLU A 486 -0.33 23.72 -36.15
C GLU A 486 -1.36 23.96 -35.03
N ARG A 487 -2.05 22.90 -34.59
CA ARG A 487 -3.03 22.98 -33.50
C ARG A 487 -2.40 23.03 -32.10
N GLN A 488 -1.20 22.48 -31.92
CA GLN A 488 -0.58 22.25 -30.62
C GLN A 488 -0.50 23.50 -29.71
N PRO A 489 -0.13 24.70 -30.19
CA PRO A 489 0.02 25.87 -29.31
C PRO A 489 -1.30 26.34 -28.67
N ALA A 490 -2.44 25.99 -29.24
CA ALA A 490 -3.75 26.48 -28.83
C ALA A 490 -4.55 25.50 -27.95
N ILE A 491 -4.02 24.30 -27.67
CA ILE A 491 -4.74 23.23 -26.96
C ILE A 491 -3.86 22.53 -25.92
N ASP A 492 -4.49 22.00 -24.87
CA ASP A 492 -3.82 21.16 -23.89
C ASP A 492 -3.38 19.80 -24.47
N TYR A 493 -2.40 19.16 -23.84
CA TYR A 493 -1.83 17.90 -24.33
C TYR A 493 -2.85 16.75 -24.34
N GLY A 494 -3.81 16.75 -23.43
CA GLY A 494 -4.91 15.79 -23.39
C GLY A 494 -5.81 15.90 -24.62
N THR A 495 -6.17 17.13 -25.00
CA THR A 495 -6.91 17.44 -26.21
C THR A 495 -6.13 17.09 -27.47
N LEU A 496 -4.83 17.41 -27.53
CA LEU A 496 -3.94 17.01 -28.63
C LEU A 496 -3.90 15.48 -28.82
N THR A 497 -3.78 14.72 -27.73
CA THR A 497 -3.78 13.26 -27.75
C THR A 497 -5.12 12.70 -28.25
N SER A 498 -6.24 13.31 -27.85
CA SER A 498 -7.59 12.95 -28.29
C SER A 498 -7.80 13.22 -29.79
N LEU A 499 -7.30 14.36 -30.26
CA LEU A 499 -7.31 14.75 -31.67
C LEU A 499 -6.52 13.76 -32.52
N ALA A 500 -5.29 13.44 -32.11
CA ALA A 500 -4.45 12.42 -32.76
C ALA A 500 -5.12 11.04 -32.79
N THR A 501 -5.73 10.61 -31.67
CA THR A 501 -6.46 9.32 -31.62
C THR A 501 -7.63 9.31 -32.60
N THR A 502 -8.37 10.41 -32.70
CA THR A 502 -9.54 10.47 -33.57
C THR A 502 -9.15 10.50 -35.05
N LEU A 503 -8.22 11.38 -35.44
CA LEU A 503 -7.82 11.57 -36.83
C LEU A 503 -6.95 10.41 -37.34
N VAL A 504 -6.01 9.93 -36.53
CA VAL A 504 -5.07 8.89 -36.96
C VAL A 504 -5.68 7.50 -36.79
N LEU A 505 -6.14 7.13 -35.58
CA LEU A 505 -6.60 5.76 -35.33
C LEU A 505 -8.03 5.51 -35.83
N TRP A 506 -8.99 6.37 -35.48
CA TRP A 506 -10.41 6.11 -35.78
C TRP A 506 -10.80 6.51 -37.20
N PHE A 507 -10.11 7.47 -37.80
CA PHE A 507 -10.36 7.91 -39.16
C PHE A 507 -9.38 7.25 -40.14
N TRP A 508 -8.14 7.72 -40.23
CA TRP A 508 -7.24 7.30 -41.30
C TRP A 508 -6.83 5.83 -41.22
N LYS A 509 -6.44 5.34 -40.03
CA LYS A 509 -6.02 3.94 -39.89
C LYS A 509 -7.17 2.96 -40.10
N ASP A 510 -8.40 3.34 -39.78
CA ASP A 510 -9.57 2.53 -40.13
C ASP A 510 -9.79 2.46 -41.64
N LEU A 511 -9.58 3.58 -42.36
CA LEU A 511 -9.62 3.59 -43.82
C LEU A 511 -8.55 2.68 -44.42
N GLU A 512 -7.28 2.81 -44.01
CA GLU A 512 -6.19 1.95 -44.49
C GLU A 512 -6.46 0.45 -44.25
N ARG A 513 -7.07 0.09 -43.12
CA ARG A 513 -7.41 -1.30 -42.80
C ARG A 513 -8.43 -1.90 -43.76
N HIS A 514 -9.36 -1.11 -44.26
CA HIS A 514 -10.44 -1.57 -45.13
C HIS A 514 -10.18 -1.27 -46.62
N GLN A 515 -9.26 -0.36 -46.92
CA GLN A 515 -8.81 0.00 -48.26
C GLN A 515 -7.28 0.09 -48.28
N PRO A 516 -6.59 -1.06 -48.42
CA PRO A 516 -5.14 -1.09 -48.54
C PRO A 516 -4.68 -0.24 -49.72
N GLY A 517 -3.68 0.62 -49.50
CA GLY A 517 -3.13 1.51 -50.54
C GLY A 517 -3.84 2.84 -50.70
N ILE A 518 -4.85 3.17 -49.89
CA ILE A 518 -5.46 4.50 -49.88
C ILE A 518 -4.42 5.58 -49.55
N ASP A 519 -4.37 6.63 -50.38
CA ASP A 519 -3.37 7.71 -50.29
C ASP A 519 -3.98 9.12 -50.42
N SER A 520 -5.30 9.21 -50.62
CA SER A 520 -6.02 10.47 -50.83
C SER A 520 -7.09 10.74 -49.78
N LEU A 521 -7.23 12.00 -49.38
CA LEU A 521 -8.34 12.47 -48.55
C LEU A 521 -9.67 12.61 -49.33
N ARG A 522 -9.64 12.53 -50.66
CA ARG A 522 -10.86 12.59 -51.50
C ARG A 522 -11.51 11.21 -51.53
N LEU A 523 -12.32 10.93 -50.50
CA LEU A 523 -13.00 9.64 -50.35
C LEU A 523 -14.17 9.48 -51.33
N SER A 524 -14.37 8.27 -51.87
CA SER A 524 -15.59 7.95 -52.61
C SER A 524 -16.82 7.98 -51.68
N PRO A 525 -18.03 8.26 -52.21
CA PRO A 525 -19.26 8.23 -51.42
C PRO A 525 -19.47 6.92 -50.65
N GLU A 526 -19.15 5.79 -51.27
CA GLU A 526 -19.27 4.44 -50.69
C GLU A 526 -18.27 4.24 -49.54
N THR A 527 -17.03 4.66 -49.75
CA THR A 527 -15.95 4.61 -48.76
C THR A 527 -16.29 5.41 -47.51
N ALA A 528 -16.73 6.66 -47.71
CA ALA A 528 -17.16 7.54 -46.65
C ALA A 528 -18.38 6.99 -45.90
N ALA A 529 -19.37 6.45 -46.61
CA ALA A 529 -20.56 5.85 -45.99
C ALA A 529 -20.20 4.63 -45.13
N ALA A 530 -19.34 3.74 -45.63
CA ALA A 530 -18.90 2.54 -44.92
C ALA A 530 -18.12 2.90 -43.63
N TRP A 531 -17.19 3.86 -43.71
CA TRP A 531 -16.49 4.35 -42.52
C TRP A 531 -17.44 4.98 -41.49
N LYS A 532 -18.37 5.83 -41.95
CA LYS A 532 -19.40 6.44 -41.08
C LYS A 532 -20.29 5.40 -40.39
N GLN A 533 -20.55 4.25 -41.01
CA GLN A 533 -21.27 3.15 -40.37
C GLN A 533 -20.42 2.46 -39.30
N ARG A 534 -19.15 2.17 -39.57
CA ARG A 534 -18.25 1.52 -38.61
C ARG A 534 -18.01 2.35 -37.36
N ILE A 535 -17.82 3.66 -37.50
CA ILE A 535 -17.54 4.53 -36.35
C ILE A 535 -18.74 4.67 -35.40
N ARG A 536 -19.97 4.42 -35.89
CA ARG A 536 -21.21 4.48 -35.09
C ARG A 536 -21.32 3.37 -34.06
N THR A 537 -20.59 2.27 -34.20
CA THR A 537 -20.66 1.15 -33.26
C THR A 537 -19.30 0.86 -32.64
N ARG A 538 -19.32 0.09 -31.55
CA ARG A 538 -18.13 -0.49 -30.95
C ARG A 538 -18.48 -1.86 -30.39
N ILE A 539 -17.51 -2.76 -30.40
CA ILE A 539 -17.64 -4.05 -29.73
C ILE A 539 -17.30 -3.85 -28.25
N VAL A 540 -18.22 -4.22 -27.37
CA VAL A 540 -17.99 -4.29 -25.93
C VAL A 540 -17.89 -5.75 -25.54
N ARG A 541 -16.75 -6.10 -24.95
CA ARG A 541 -16.51 -7.42 -24.37
C ARG A 541 -16.98 -7.40 -22.91
N SER A 542 -17.99 -8.18 -22.60
CA SER A 542 -18.45 -8.43 -21.22
C SER A 542 -18.16 -9.86 -20.83
N ARG A 543 -17.85 -10.09 -19.55
CA ARG A 543 -17.62 -11.44 -19.04
C ARG A 543 -18.93 -12.00 -18.49
N GLY A 544 -19.38 -13.14 -19.02
CA GLY A 544 -20.54 -13.88 -18.51
C GLY A 544 -20.28 -14.47 -17.12
N ALA A 545 -21.34 -14.97 -16.47
CA ALA A 545 -21.26 -15.57 -15.13
C ALA A 545 -20.27 -16.74 -15.06
N ASP A 546 -20.10 -17.45 -16.17
CA ASP A 546 -19.23 -18.64 -16.30
C ASP A 546 -17.80 -18.29 -16.78
N GLY A 547 -17.48 -16.99 -16.89
CA GLY A 547 -16.16 -16.51 -17.31
C GLY A 547 -15.95 -16.36 -18.82
N GLU A 548 -16.94 -16.75 -19.64
CA GLU A 548 -16.97 -16.58 -21.11
C GLU A 548 -16.96 -15.10 -21.50
N ILE A 549 -16.25 -14.75 -22.58
CA ILE A 549 -16.24 -13.39 -23.13
C ILE A 549 -17.37 -13.25 -24.15
N ILE A 550 -18.42 -12.53 -23.79
CA ILE A 550 -19.53 -12.17 -24.66
C ILE A 550 -19.16 -10.87 -25.37
N GLU A 551 -19.12 -10.89 -26.71
CA GLU A 551 -18.94 -9.71 -27.53
C GLU A 551 -20.31 -9.15 -27.94
N THR A 552 -20.62 -7.93 -27.51
CA THR A 552 -21.84 -7.24 -27.90
C THR A 552 -21.50 -5.97 -28.67
N THR A 553 -22.07 -5.83 -29.86
CA THR A 553 -21.99 -4.59 -30.64
C THR A 553 -22.96 -3.57 -30.06
N VAL A 554 -22.43 -2.42 -29.61
CA VAL A 554 -23.22 -1.32 -29.06
C VAL A 554 -22.97 -0.02 -29.81
N GLU A 555 -23.95 0.88 -29.80
CA GLU A 555 -23.80 2.21 -30.37
C GLU A 555 -22.71 3.01 -29.60
N ARG A 556 -21.82 3.67 -30.35
CA ARG A 556 -20.73 4.48 -29.80
C ARG A 556 -21.27 5.88 -29.48
N GLY A 557 -21.36 6.20 -28.20
CA GLY A 557 -21.82 7.51 -27.73
C GLY A 557 -20.92 8.72 -28.09
N THR A 558 -19.70 8.49 -28.60
CA THR A 558 -18.77 9.54 -29.06
C THR A 558 -18.64 9.59 -30.59
N ALA A 559 -19.48 8.86 -31.33
CA ALA A 559 -19.40 8.81 -32.79
C ALA A 559 -19.62 10.19 -33.42
N ALA A 560 -20.59 10.96 -32.94
CA ALA A 560 -20.86 12.31 -33.45
C ALA A 560 -19.69 13.27 -33.16
N ASP A 561 -19.04 13.14 -32.00
CA ASP A 561 -17.85 13.93 -31.66
C ASP A 561 -16.71 13.61 -32.62
N ALA A 562 -16.46 12.33 -32.89
CA ALA A 562 -15.44 11.91 -33.85
C ALA A 562 -15.72 12.40 -35.28
N LEU A 563 -16.98 12.33 -35.73
CA LEU A 563 -17.40 12.89 -37.03
C LEU A 563 -17.23 14.42 -37.07
N THR A 564 -17.49 15.11 -35.96
CA THR A 564 -17.28 16.56 -35.85
C THR A 564 -15.81 16.90 -35.95
N THR A 565 -14.94 16.18 -35.23
CA THR A 565 -13.49 16.37 -35.30
C THR A 565 -12.93 16.16 -36.71
N VAL A 566 -13.35 15.09 -37.40
CA VAL A 566 -12.92 14.85 -38.78
C VAL A 566 -13.47 15.93 -39.72
N ARG A 567 -14.73 16.38 -39.53
CA ARG A 567 -15.28 17.48 -40.32
C ARG A 567 -14.48 18.77 -40.11
N SER A 568 -14.14 19.12 -38.87
CA SER A 568 -13.30 20.27 -38.54
C SER A 568 -11.93 20.17 -39.21
N PHE A 569 -11.29 19.00 -39.19
CA PHE A 569 -10.02 18.78 -39.89
C PHE A 569 -10.11 19.12 -41.39
N TYR A 570 -11.12 18.63 -42.11
CA TYR A 570 -11.29 18.97 -43.54
C TYR A 570 -11.56 20.47 -43.77
N LEU A 571 -12.32 21.12 -42.88
CA LEU A 571 -12.63 22.54 -43.00
C LEU A 571 -11.41 23.42 -42.68
N ASP A 572 -10.65 23.05 -41.66
CA ASP A 572 -9.39 23.70 -41.28
C ASP A 572 -8.40 23.62 -42.46
N LEU A 573 -8.24 22.45 -43.10
CA LEU A 573 -7.39 22.31 -44.29
C LEU A 573 -7.86 23.19 -45.47
N ALA A 574 -9.16 23.26 -45.71
CA ALA A 574 -9.70 24.11 -46.78
C ALA A 574 -9.50 25.61 -46.49
N GLN A 575 -9.61 26.02 -45.23
CA GLN A 575 -9.36 27.39 -44.80
C GLN A 575 -7.87 27.73 -44.87
N TRP A 576 -7.00 26.90 -44.29
CA TRP A 576 -5.55 27.14 -44.27
C TRP A 576 -4.92 27.06 -45.65
N ALA A 577 -5.53 26.35 -46.61
CA ALA A 577 -5.11 26.38 -48.01
C ALA A 577 -5.30 27.76 -48.68
N LEU A 578 -6.13 28.64 -48.12
CA LEU A 578 -6.22 30.04 -48.57
C LEU A 578 -5.04 30.87 -48.06
N ASP A 579 -4.55 30.55 -46.86
CA ASP A 579 -3.47 31.28 -46.19
C ASP A 579 -2.08 30.81 -46.64
N ASP A 580 -1.87 29.48 -46.76
CA ASP A 580 -0.65 28.84 -47.27
C ASP A 580 -1.01 27.74 -48.30
N PRO A 581 -1.22 28.13 -49.57
CA PRO A 581 -1.62 27.19 -50.63
C PRO A 581 -0.56 26.13 -50.95
N ALA A 582 0.73 26.43 -50.75
CA ALA A 582 1.80 25.49 -51.08
C ALA A 582 1.82 24.30 -50.11
N ARG A 583 1.57 24.56 -48.82
CA ARG A 583 1.55 23.55 -47.77
C ARG A 583 0.22 22.79 -47.70
N TRP A 584 -0.91 23.49 -47.72
CA TRP A 584 -2.23 22.88 -47.45
C TRP A 584 -3.09 22.66 -48.71
N GLY A 585 -2.83 23.39 -49.80
CA GLY A 585 -3.59 23.33 -51.05
C GLY A 585 -3.74 21.92 -51.64
N PRO A 586 -2.69 21.07 -51.69
CA PRO A 586 -2.80 19.69 -52.19
C PRO A 586 -3.81 18.82 -51.42
N TRP A 587 -4.15 19.20 -50.18
CA TRP A 587 -5.01 18.44 -49.28
C TRP A 587 -6.42 19.03 -49.15
N ALA A 588 -6.68 20.21 -49.72
CA ALA A 588 -7.97 20.87 -49.72
C ALA A 588 -8.97 20.15 -50.64
N VAL A 589 -9.75 19.24 -50.07
CA VAL A 589 -10.75 18.44 -50.80
C VAL A 589 -12.13 18.52 -50.14
N PRO A 590 -13.23 18.23 -50.87
CA PRO A 590 -14.57 18.28 -50.30
C PRO A 590 -14.74 17.37 -49.07
N CYS A 591 -15.30 17.92 -47.99
CA CYS A 591 -15.54 17.17 -46.76
C CYS A 591 -16.60 16.07 -46.97
N PRO A 592 -16.31 14.79 -46.65
CA PRO A 592 -17.25 13.67 -46.84
C PRO A 592 -18.37 13.60 -45.78
N ILE A 593 -18.31 14.46 -44.76
CA ILE A 593 -19.24 14.50 -43.63
C ILE A 593 -20.17 15.70 -43.78
N ARG A 594 -21.47 15.46 -43.98
CA ARG A 594 -22.48 16.52 -44.07
C ARG A 594 -22.95 16.92 -42.67
N ALA A 595 -23.53 18.12 -42.54
CA ALA A 595 -24.13 18.56 -41.27
C ALA A 595 -25.22 17.59 -40.76
N SER A 596 -25.98 16.97 -41.67
CA SER A 596 -27.00 15.97 -41.34
C SER A 596 -26.44 14.63 -40.82
N ASP A 597 -25.16 14.32 -41.07
CA ASP A 597 -24.50 13.14 -40.52
C ASP A 597 -24.24 13.28 -39.00
N ILE A 598 -24.25 14.51 -38.49
CA ILE A 598 -23.91 14.87 -37.11
C ILE A 598 -25.20 15.20 -36.34
N GLN A 599 -25.92 14.17 -35.86
CA GLN A 599 -27.18 14.34 -35.13
C GLN A 599 -27.01 14.63 -33.62
N HIS A 600 -26.38 15.76 -33.28
CA HIS A 600 -26.15 16.16 -31.88
C HIS A 600 -27.44 16.30 -31.06
N LYS A 601 -28.52 16.81 -31.64
CA LYS A 601 -29.77 17.13 -30.91
C LYS A 601 -30.43 15.91 -30.27
N LYS A 602 -30.58 14.81 -31.01
CA LYS A 602 -31.23 13.57 -30.53
C LYS A 602 -30.36 12.86 -29.49
N MET A 603 -29.05 12.81 -29.73
CA MET A 603 -28.08 12.22 -28.81
C MET A 603 -28.01 13.01 -27.49
N ASN A 604 -27.91 14.33 -27.56
CA ASN A 604 -27.85 15.21 -26.41
C ASN A 604 -29.15 15.16 -25.59
N SER A 605 -30.31 15.11 -26.26
CA SER A 605 -31.60 14.93 -25.60
C SER A 605 -31.68 13.58 -24.85
N ARG A 606 -31.31 12.46 -25.49
CA ARG A 606 -31.24 11.14 -24.83
C ARG A 606 -30.23 11.10 -23.68
N ARG A 607 -29.08 11.76 -23.83
CA ARG A 607 -28.06 11.87 -22.78
C ARG A 607 -28.62 12.65 -21.59
N LYS A 608 -29.23 13.81 -21.85
CA LYS A 608 -29.89 14.64 -20.84
C LYS A 608 -30.99 13.88 -20.12
N ALA A 609 -31.91 13.23 -20.84
CA ALA A 609 -32.99 12.45 -20.24
C ALA A 609 -32.46 11.34 -19.31
N ARG A 610 -31.40 10.62 -19.70
CA ARG A 610 -30.74 9.63 -18.84
C ARG A 610 -30.08 10.27 -17.61
N MET A 611 -29.48 11.44 -17.76
CA MET A 611 -28.86 12.18 -16.65
C MET A 611 -29.91 12.69 -15.66
N ASP A 612 -31.03 13.20 -16.16
CA ASP A 612 -32.14 13.71 -15.37
C ASP A 612 -32.81 12.56 -14.61
N GLN A 613 -33.09 11.43 -15.27
CA GLN A 613 -33.64 10.24 -14.62
C GLN A 613 -32.72 9.71 -13.51
N ARG A 614 -31.42 9.63 -13.78
CA ARG A 614 -30.42 9.22 -12.79
C ARG A 614 -30.41 10.13 -11.56
N THR A 615 -30.54 11.44 -11.76
CA THR A 615 -30.62 12.42 -10.65
C THR A 615 -31.91 12.22 -9.85
N ARG A 616 -33.05 11.99 -10.52
CA ARG A 616 -34.35 11.70 -9.87
C ARG A 616 -34.33 10.43 -9.04
N ASP A 617 -33.66 9.37 -9.51
CA ASP A 617 -33.54 8.11 -8.78
C ASP A 617 -32.58 8.21 -7.58
N GLN A 618 -31.53 9.02 -7.69
CA GLN A 618 -30.47 9.12 -6.67
C GLN A 618 -30.75 10.15 -5.57
N LEU A 619 -31.38 11.28 -5.90
CA LEU A 619 -31.62 12.38 -4.95
C LEU A 619 -32.37 11.92 -3.68
N PRO A 620 -33.47 11.13 -3.76
CA PRO A 620 -34.23 10.71 -2.57
C PRO A 620 -33.46 9.77 -1.65
N VAL A 621 -32.49 9.01 -2.20
CA VAL A 621 -31.73 7.99 -1.46
C VAL A 621 -30.34 8.47 -1.04
N LEU A 622 -29.96 9.72 -1.37
CA LEU A 622 -28.71 10.31 -0.92
C LEU A 622 -28.54 10.27 0.61
N PRO A 623 -29.56 10.60 1.43
CA PRO A 623 -29.42 10.50 2.89
C PRO A 623 -29.07 9.09 3.38
N VAL A 624 -29.63 8.06 2.74
CA VAL A 624 -29.35 6.65 3.06
C VAL A 624 -27.90 6.29 2.73
N LEU A 625 -27.37 6.79 1.59
CA LEU A 625 -25.97 6.60 1.24
C LEU A 625 -25.04 7.27 2.27
N VAL A 626 -25.33 8.52 2.65
CA VAL A 626 -24.54 9.28 3.63
C VAL A 626 -24.52 8.56 4.98
N GLU A 627 -25.67 8.10 5.45
CA GLU A 627 -25.76 7.35 6.70
C GLU A 627 -25.00 6.02 6.62
N ALA A 628 -25.09 5.32 5.49
CA ALA A 628 -24.40 4.05 5.31
C ALA A 628 -22.87 4.20 5.31
N VAL A 629 -22.32 5.22 4.65
CA VAL A 629 -20.86 5.44 4.65
C VAL A 629 -20.34 5.88 6.01
N ASP A 630 -21.09 6.70 6.76
CA ASP A 630 -20.70 7.08 8.12
C ASP A 630 -20.78 5.89 9.09
N ARG A 631 -21.85 5.08 8.99
CA ARG A 631 -22.01 3.86 9.78
C ARG A 631 -20.90 2.87 9.51
N GLU A 632 -20.57 2.62 8.23
CA GLU A 632 -19.49 1.69 7.86
C GLU A 632 -18.13 2.19 8.36
N ARG A 633 -17.84 3.49 8.25
CA ARG A 633 -16.60 4.08 8.80
C ARG A 633 -16.51 3.83 10.31
N LYS A 634 -17.58 4.10 11.07
CA LYS A 634 -17.62 3.87 12.53
C LYS A 634 -17.48 2.39 12.88
N ALA A 635 -18.20 1.51 12.17
CA ALA A 635 -18.14 0.06 12.37
C ALA A 635 -16.76 -0.52 12.04
N ALA A 636 -16.11 -0.06 10.96
CA ALA A 636 -14.77 -0.49 10.58
C ALA A 636 -13.72 -0.02 11.60
N ALA A 637 -13.81 1.23 12.07
CA ALA A 637 -12.95 1.76 13.13
C ALA A 637 -13.13 0.98 14.45
N ALA A 638 -14.37 0.69 14.85
CA ALA A 638 -14.68 -0.11 16.04
C ALA A 638 -14.15 -1.55 15.93
N ARG A 639 -14.32 -2.20 14.76
CA ARG A 639 -13.75 -3.53 14.48
C ARG A 639 -12.22 -3.53 14.60
N LEU A 640 -11.55 -2.54 14.02
CA LEU A 640 -10.09 -2.43 14.11
C LEU A 640 -9.63 -2.17 15.55
N ALA A 641 -10.31 -1.31 16.29
CA ALA A 641 -10.00 -1.04 17.70
C ALA A 641 -10.19 -2.29 18.59
N ALA A 642 -11.28 -3.02 18.42
CA ALA A 642 -11.52 -4.28 19.12
C ALA A 642 -10.48 -5.34 18.75
N ALA A 643 -10.09 -5.43 17.48
CA ALA A 643 -9.06 -6.35 17.03
C ALA A 643 -7.68 -6.02 17.61
N ARG A 644 -7.35 -4.75 17.82
CA ARG A 644 -6.09 -4.31 18.43
C ARG A 644 -6.00 -4.63 19.93
N THR A 645 -7.12 -4.75 20.62
CA THR A 645 -7.17 -5.11 22.06
C THR A 645 -7.37 -6.61 22.30
N ALA A 646 -7.83 -7.36 21.30
CA ALA A 646 -8.01 -8.80 21.38
C ALA A 646 -6.68 -9.59 21.35
N GLN A 647 -6.65 -10.74 22.03
CA GLN A 647 -5.51 -11.66 21.96
C GLN A 647 -5.51 -12.43 20.62
N PRO A 648 -4.34 -12.76 20.04
CA PRO A 648 -4.26 -13.59 18.85
C PRO A 648 -5.03 -14.91 19.01
N GLY A 649 -5.91 -15.24 18.05
CA GLY A 649 -6.76 -16.43 18.09
C GLY A 649 -8.08 -16.25 18.85
N ALA A 650 -8.26 -15.15 19.59
CA ALA A 650 -9.52 -14.85 20.27
C ALA A 650 -10.60 -14.39 19.29
N THR A 651 -11.86 -14.74 19.60
CA THR A 651 -13.03 -14.23 18.90
C THR A 651 -13.49 -12.93 19.55
N PHE A 652 -13.87 -11.96 18.74
CA PHE A 652 -14.50 -10.71 19.16
C PHE A 652 -15.70 -10.41 18.26
N THR A 653 -16.67 -9.67 18.81
CA THR A 653 -17.91 -9.33 18.10
C THR A 653 -18.11 -7.83 18.16
N VAL A 654 -18.32 -7.21 17.00
CA VAL A 654 -18.63 -5.78 16.85
C VAL A 654 -19.76 -5.66 15.85
N ASP A 655 -20.82 -4.93 16.19
CA ASP A 655 -22.01 -4.73 15.34
C ASP A 655 -22.61 -6.02 14.77
N GLY A 656 -22.67 -7.08 15.60
CA GLY A 656 -23.20 -8.39 15.21
C GLY A 656 -22.26 -9.24 14.34
N VAL A 657 -21.15 -8.69 13.86
CA VAL A 657 -20.13 -9.43 13.10
C VAL A 657 -19.15 -10.06 14.07
N THR A 658 -19.09 -11.40 14.08
CA THR A 658 -18.13 -12.15 14.91
C THR A 658 -16.93 -12.55 14.09
N LEU A 659 -15.75 -12.10 14.51
CA LEU A 659 -14.47 -12.36 13.86
C LEU A 659 -13.51 -13.02 14.85
N ARG A 660 -12.59 -13.83 14.34
CA ARG A 660 -11.47 -14.39 15.09
C ARG A 660 -10.18 -13.73 14.66
N LEU A 661 -9.43 -13.15 15.59
CA LEU A 661 -8.14 -12.55 15.27
C LEU A 661 -7.16 -13.64 14.80
N ALA A 662 -6.51 -13.45 13.66
CA ALA A 662 -5.62 -14.46 13.10
C ALA A 662 -4.34 -14.61 13.94
N VAL A 663 -3.88 -15.86 14.13
CA VAL A 663 -2.57 -16.15 14.74
C VAL A 663 -1.52 -16.15 13.64
N LEU A 664 -0.67 -15.11 13.61
CA LEU A 664 0.35 -14.96 12.60
C LEU A 664 1.70 -15.50 13.08
N HIS A 665 2.36 -16.32 12.26
CA HIS A 665 3.72 -16.83 12.54
C HIS A 665 4.84 -15.82 12.24
N ARG A 666 4.51 -14.70 11.60
CA ARG A 666 5.43 -13.61 11.26
C ARG A 666 4.79 -12.28 11.61
N HIS A 667 5.61 -11.27 11.87
CA HIS A 667 5.08 -9.93 12.09
C HIS A 667 4.44 -9.40 10.81
N SER A 668 3.20 -8.92 10.95
CA SER A 668 2.45 -8.21 9.93
C SER A 668 1.98 -6.88 10.52
N PRO A 669 2.14 -5.76 9.81
CA PRO A 669 1.52 -4.49 10.20
C PRO A 669 0.00 -4.54 9.98
N ARG A 670 -0.48 -5.43 9.11
CA ARG A 670 -1.91 -5.65 8.88
C ARG A 670 -2.52 -6.46 10.01
N VAL A 671 -3.71 -6.03 10.46
CA VAL A 671 -4.54 -6.75 11.41
C VAL A 671 -5.47 -7.67 10.63
N TRP A 672 -5.15 -8.96 10.64
CA TRP A 672 -5.94 -9.98 9.95
C TRP A 672 -6.95 -10.62 10.90
N ALA A 673 -8.19 -10.73 10.46
CA ALA A 673 -9.22 -11.49 11.15
C ALA A 673 -9.88 -12.49 10.21
N GLU A 674 -10.47 -13.54 10.77
CA GLU A 674 -11.15 -14.61 10.06
C GLU A 674 -12.59 -14.73 10.54
N GLU A 675 -13.53 -14.87 9.60
CA GLU A 675 -14.88 -15.29 9.94
C GLU A 675 -14.87 -16.75 10.42
N PRO A 676 -15.35 -17.06 11.64
CA PRO A 676 -15.27 -18.42 12.19
C PRO A 676 -16.04 -19.47 11.38
N VAL A 677 -17.07 -19.06 10.63
CA VAL A 677 -17.96 -19.96 9.89
C VAL A 677 -17.46 -20.20 8.47
N THR A 678 -17.16 -19.13 7.72
CA THR A 678 -16.78 -19.20 6.30
C THR A 678 -15.28 -19.40 6.11
N GLY A 679 -14.46 -19.06 7.13
CA GLY A 679 -13.00 -18.99 7.01
C GLY A 679 -12.50 -17.83 6.15
N HIS A 680 -13.39 -16.91 5.74
CA HIS A 680 -13.02 -15.74 4.95
C HIS A 680 -12.10 -14.81 5.76
N ARG A 681 -11.04 -14.29 5.12
CA ARG A 681 -10.03 -13.43 5.76
C ARG A 681 -10.25 -11.96 5.46
N HIS A 682 -10.19 -11.16 6.53
CA HIS A 682 -10.38 -9.71 6.52
C HIS A 682 -9.09 -9.00 6.87
N ASP A 683 -8.75 -7.98 6.07
CA ASP A 683 -7.68 -7.03 6.38
C ASP A 683 -8.33 -5.80 7.03
N LEU A 684 -8.43 -5.79 8.36
CA LEU A 684 -9.22 -4.79 9.07
C LEU A 684 -8.63 -3.38 8.96
N ILE A 685 -7.32 -3.26 8.72
CA ILE A 685 -6.69 -1.96 8.43
C ILE A 685 -7.14 -1.47 7.06
N ARG A 686 -7.14 -2.34 6.04
CA ARG A 686 -7.58 -1.96 4.70
C ARG A 686 -9.07 -1.60 4.66
N GLU A 687 -9.89 -2.35 5.39
CA GLU A 687 -11.33 -2.08 5.47
C GLU A 687 -11.62 -0.73 6.13
N GLU A 688 -10.96 -0.42 7.25
CA GLU A 688 -11.06 0.89 7.90
C GLU A 688 -10.56 2.03 6.99
N ASP A 689 -9.38 1.89 6.38
CA ASP A 689 -8.82 2.89 5.46
C ASP A 689 -9.77 3.17 4.29
N ASN A 690 -10.29 2.12 3.65
CA ASN A 690 -11.23 2.26 2.54
C ASN A 690 -12.56 2.91 3.00
N ALA A 691 -13.10 2.54 4.17
CA ALA A 691 -14.33 3.12 4.69
C ALA A 691 -14.18 4.61 5.02
N PHE A 692 -13.05 4.99 5.64
CA PHE A 692 -12.72 6.39 5.92
C PHE A 692 -12.66 7.24 4.64
N TRP A 693 -11.91 6.78 3.63
CA TRP A 693 -11.75 7.54 2.39
C TRP A 693 -13.02 7.56 1.52
N ALA A 694 -13.86 6.53 1.59
CA ALA A 694 -15.18 6.53 0.95
C ALA A 694 -16.09 7.59 1.57
N TRP A 695 -16.17 7.63 2.91
CA TRP A 695 -16.91 8.66 3.65
C TRP A 695 -16.41 10.06 3.32
N ALA A 696 -15.09 10.30 3.43
CA ALA A 696 -14.48 11.60 3.16
C ALA A 696 -14.76 12.09 1.73
N ALA A 697 -14.65 11.21 0.73
CA ALA A 697 -14.93 11.56 -0.66
C ALA A 697 -16.42 11.92 -0.89
N VAL A 698 -17.35 11.12 -0.35
CA VAL A 698 -18.80 11.37 -0.49
C VAL A 698 -19.19 12.70 0.18
N GLU A 699 -18.71 12.94 1.40
CA GLU A 699 -19.03 14.13 2.18
C GLU A 699 -18.50 15.41 1.55
N VAL A 700 -17.23 15.44 1.12
CA VAL A 700 -16.66 16.62 0.45
C VAL A 700 -17.37 16.87 -0.89
N LEU A 701 -17.59 15.84 -1.71
CA LEU A 701 -18.26 15.99 -3.01
C LEU A 701 -19.71 16.49 -2.88
N ARG A 702 -20.47 15.98 -1.90
CA ARG A 702 -21.88 16.37 -1.72
C ARG A 702 -22.04 17.78 -1.16
N THR A 703 -21.12 18.23 -0.29
CA THR A 703 -21.24 19.53 0.41
C THR A 703 -20.68 20.69 -0.39
N THR A 704 -19.70 20.43 -1.27
CA THR A 704 -19.03 21.47 -2.06
C THR A 704 -19.45 21.49 -3.54
N GLY A 705 -19.94 20.36 -4.08
CA GLY A 705 -20.25 20.24 -5.50
C GLY A 705 -19.04 20.28 -6.45
N ILE A 706 -17.82 20.13 -5.93
CA ILE A 706 -16.59 20.15 -6.75
C ILE A 706 -16.49 18.93 -7.67
N ARG A 707 -15.66 19.04 -8.70
CA ARG A 707 -15.33 17.93 -9.61
C ARG A 707 -14.41 16.94 -8.89
N VAL A 708 -14.33 15.71 -9.39
CA VAL A 708 -13.45 14.70 -8.77
C VAL A 708 -11.97 14.97 -9.05
N GLU A 709 -11.68 15.61 -10.17
CA GLU A 709 -10.36 16.14 -10.51
C GLU A 709 -9.94 17.19 -9.46
N GLU A 710 -10.81 18.18 -9.20
CA GLU A 710 -10.63 19.22 -8.18
C GLU A 710 -10.46 18.62 -6.77
N LEU A 711 -11.24 17.59 -6.41
CA LEU A 711 -11.11 16.86 -5.13
C LEU A 711 -9.70 16.27 -4.93
N THR A 712 -9.13 15.69 -5.98
CA THR A 712 -7.79 15.06 -5.91
C THR A 712 -6.64 16.06 -5.89
N GLU A 713 -6.92 17.33 -6.19
CA GLU A 713 -5.95 18.44 -6.19
C GLU A 713 -6.06 19.31 -4.93
N LEU A 714 -7.07 19.11 -4.09
CA LEU A 714 -7.17 19.80 -2.80
C LEU A 714 -5.91 19.53 -1.96
N SER A 715 -5.28 20.60 -1.51
CA SER A 715 -4.07 20.55 -0.69
C SER A 715 -4.27 21.30 0.63
N HIS A 716 -3.29 21.21 1.53
CA HIS A 716 -3.28 22.03 2.73
C HIS A 716 -3.30 23.53 2.40
N HIS A 717 -2.71 23.94 1.28
CA HIS A 717 -2.74 25.34 0.81
C HIS A 717 -4.11 25.77 0.28
N SER A 718 -4.99 24.82 -0.03
CA SER A 718 -6.39 25.12 -0.38
C SER A 718 -7.20 25.64 0.82
N LEU A 719 -6.69 25.49 2.04
CA LEU A 719 -7.34 25.99 3.26
C LEU A 719 -6.81 27.38 3.57
N VAL A 720 -7.58 28.41 3.21
CA VAL A 720 -7.23 29.81 3.46
C VAL A 720 -8.23 30.43 4.43
N HIS A 721 -7.89 31.57 5.02
CA HIS A 721 -8.80 32.31 5.87
C HIS A 721 -8.87 33.75 5.40
N TYR A 722 -10.03 34.34 5.59
CA TYR A 722 -10.27 35.75 5.33
C TYR A 722 -10.62 36.44 6.64
N GLN A 723 -9.91 37.50 6.99
CA GLN A 723 -10.24 38.30 8.18
C GLN A 723 -11.07 39.50 7.77
N THR A 724 -12.24 39.68 8.40
CA THR A 724 -13.07 40.86 8.15
C THR A 724 -12.39 42.11 8.74
N PRO A 725 -12.21 43.20 7.96
CA PRO A 725 -11.52 44.40 8.46
C PRO A 725 -12.27 45.11 9.59
N ALA A 726 -13.60 45.01 9.65
CA ALA A 726 -14.43 45.73 10.60
C ALA A 726 -14.71 44.96 11.91
N SER A 727 -14.97 43.64 11.85
CA SER A 727 -15.22 42.80 13.03
C SER A 727 -14.03 41.98 13.50
N GLY A 728 -12.96 41.87 12.70
CA GLY A 728 -11.81 41.01 12.99
C GLY A 728 -12.10 39.51 12.95
N GLU A 729 -13.30 39.12 12.49
CA GLU A 729 -13.78 37.74 12.43
C GLU A 729 -13.08 36.97 11.30
N LEU A 730 -12.63 35.76 11.62
CA LEU A 730 -11.95 34.87 10.66
C LEU A 730 -12.96 33.96 9.97
N ILE A 731 -13.11 34.12 8.65
CA ILE A 731 -13.93 33.29 7.78
C ILE A 731 -13.04 32.26 7.08
N PRO A 732 -13.17 30.96 7.40
CA PRO A 732 -12.40 29.92 6.71
C PRO A 732 -12.95 29.70 5.29
N LEU A 733 -12.05 29.63 4.32
CA LEU A 733 -12.35 29.49 2.90
C LEU A 733 -11.58 28.29 2.33
N LEU A 734 -12.22 27.61 1.37
CA LEU A 734 -11.66 26.53 0.58
C LEU A 734 -11.42 27.04 -0.83
N GLN A 735 -10.14 27.19 -1.20
CA GLN A 735 -9.69 27.55 -2.54
C GLN A 735 -9.65 26.31 -3.43
N ILE A 736 -10.47 26.32 -4.48
CA ILE A 736 -10.55 25.27 -5.48
C ILE A 736 -9.67 25.67 -6.67
N PRO A 737 -8.64 24.88 -7.00
CA PRO A 737 -7.77 25.16 -8.15
C PRO A 737 -8.55 25.10 -9.47
N PRO A 738 -8.06 25.80 -10.51
CA PRO A 738 -8.68 25.77 -11.83
C PRO A 738 -8.59 24.35 -12.39
N SER A 739 -9.62 23.92 -13.13
CA SER A 739 -9.67 22.55 -13.67
C SER A 739 -10.10 22.52 -15.14
N LYS A 740 -11.36 22.86 -15.44
CA LYS A 740 -11.87 22.97 -16.82
C LYS A 740 -12.11 24.41 -17.27
N THR A 741 -12.24 25.27 -16.29
CA THR A 741 -12.31 26.72 -16.44
C THR A 741 -11.03 27.23 -15.85
N ASP A 742 -10.37 28.15 -16.56
CA ASP A 742 -9.15 28.82 -16.10
C ASP A 742 -9.49 29.89 -15.05
N GLU A 743 -10.30 29.48 -14.07
CA GLU A 743 -10.91 30.34 -13.05
C GLU A 743 -10.87 29.58 -11.72
N GLU A 744 -10.20 30.20 -10.74
CA GLU A 744 -10.19 29.76 -9.35
C GLU A 744 -11.51 30.08 -8.65
N ARG A 745 -11.85 29.28 -7.63
CA ARG A 745 -13.08 29.48 -6.85
C ARG A 745 -12.81 29.42 -5.36
N LEU A 746 -13.41 30.35 -4.61
CA LEU A 746 -13.41 30.34 -3.15
C LEU A 746 -14.77 29.90 -2.63
N LEU A 747 -14.78 28.85 -1.81
CA LEU A 747 -15.98 28.34 -1.14
C LEU A 747 -15.87 28.60 0.36
N VAL A 748 -16.94 29.06 1.01
CA VAL A 748 -16.95 29.21 2.47
C VAL A 748 -16.96 27.83 3.13
N ILE A 749 -16.05 27.60 4.08
CA ILE A 749 -16.02 26.36 4.85
C ILE A 749 -17.10 26.41 5.92
N LEU A 750 -18.16 25.61 5.72
CA LEU A 750 -19.21 25.41 6.71
C LEU A 750 -18.68 24.57 7.89
N PRO A 751 -19.25 24.68 9.11
CA PRO A 751 -18.80 23.91 10.27
C PRO A 751 -18.71 22.40 10.02
N GLU A 752 -19.69 21.83 9.31
CA GLU A 752 -19.67 20.41 8.96
C GLU A 752 -18.49 20.07 8.04
N LEU A 753 -18.17 20.95 7.08
CA LEU A 753 -17.03 20.78 6.19
C LEU A 753 -15.71 20.95 6.95
N ALA A 754 -15.66 21.87 7.92
CA ALA A 754 -14.50 22.05 8.79
C ALA A 754 -14.18 20.77 9.58
N ASP A 755 -15.20 20.13 10.17
CA ASP A 755 -15.06 18.85 10.89
C ASP A 755 -14.52 17.74 9.98
N MET A 756 -15.01 17.66 8.73
CA MET A 756 -14.54 16.68 7.76
C MET A 756 -13.09 16.91 7.35
N LEU A 757 -12.75 18.14 6.97
CA LEU A 757 -11.41 18.52 6.55
C LEU A 757 -10.41 18.32 7.69
N SER A 758 -10.82 18.64 8.91
CA SER A 758 -10.09 18.35 10.14
C SER A 758 -9.83 16.85 10.32
N ALA A 759 -10.85 16.00 10.18
CA ALA A 759 -10.67 14.54 10.26
C ALA A 759 -9.69 14.01 9.19
N ILE A 760 -9.75 14.55 7.97
CA ILE A 760 -8.81 14.22 6.87
C ILE A 760 -7.39 14.63 7.25
N VAL A 761 -7.19 15.86 7.69
CA VAL A 761 -5.88 16.39 8.10
C VAL A 761 -5.30 15.58 9.25
N CYS A 762 -6.08 15.29 10.29
CA CYS A 762 -5.65 14.44 11.41
C CYS A 762 -5.26 13.02 10.97
N ARG A 763 -5.90 12.47 9.93
CA ARG A 763 -5.60 11.13 9.41
C ARG A 763 -4.26 11.07 8.69
N ILE A 764 -3.90 12.14 7.98
CA ILE A 764 -2.70 12.19 7.11
C ILE A 764 -1.48 12.80 7.79
N ARG A 765 -1.63 13.53 8.90
CA ARG A 765 -0.51 14.15 9.62
C ARG A 765 0.50 13.09 10.10
N ASN A 766 1.77 13.43 9.94
CA ASN A 766 2.89 12.72 10.52
C ASN A 766 2.91 12.89 12.06
N PRO A 767 3.68 12.06 12.79
CA PRO A 767 3.83 12.20 14.24
C PRO A 767 4.37 13.56 14.70
N ASP A 768 5.09 14.27 13.84
CA ASP A 768 5.60 15.63 14.07
C ASP A 768 4.57 16.74 13.79
N GLY A 769 3.36 16.38 13.37
CA GLY A 769 2.26 17.30 13.05
C GLY A 769 2.26 17.81 11.60
N SER A 770 3.29 17.52 10.80
CA SER A 770 3.37 17.93 9.39
C SER A 770 2.44 17.11 8.49
N VAL A 771 1.96 17.69 7.39
CA VAL A 771 1.25 16.95 6.34
C VAL A 771 2.29 16.44 5.32
N PRO A 772 2.36 15.13 5.02
CA PRO A 772 3.31 14.60 4.06
C PRO A 772 3.15 15.25 2.68
N LEU A 773 4.27 15.61 2.08
CA LEU A 773 4.33 16.06 0.69
C LEU A 773 4.30 14.83 -0.22
N VAL A 774 3.43 14.87 -1.25
CA VAL A 774 3.31 13.79 -2.22
C VAL A 774 3.42 14.31 -3.63
N VAL A 775 3.98 13.49 -4.51
CA VAL A 775 4.07 13.79 -5.94
C VAL A 775 2.87 13.19 -6.65
N ALA A 776 2.10 14.05 -7.32
CA ALA A 776 0.97 13.67 -8.16
C ALA A 776 1.36 13.69 -9.64
N TYR A 777 0.72 12.82 -10.42
CA TYR A 777 0.89 12.79 -11.86
C TYR A 777 -0.35 13.37 -12.51
N ASP A 778 -0.17 14.45 -13.25
CA ASP A 778 -1.22 15.01 -14.09
C ASP A 778 -1.41 14.08 -15.30
N HIS A 779 -2.59 13.47 -15.39
CA HIS A 779 -2.89 12.54 -16.48
C HIS A 779 -3.27 13.22 -17.79
N HIS A 780 -3.64 14.51 -17.73
CA HIS A 780 -3.94 15.36 -18.86
C HIS A 780 -2.66 15.92 -19.47
N GLU A 781 -1.83 16.56 -18.64
CA GLU A 781 -0.56 17.14 -19.08
C GLU A 781 0.58 16.12 -19.21
N LYS A 782 0.43 14.92 -18.64
CA LYS A 782 1.48 13.89 -18.59
C LYS A 782 2.75 14.33 -17.86
N VAL A 783 2.62 15.21 -16.88
CA VAL A 783 3.74 15.75 -16.09
C VAL A 783 3.59 15.35 -14.62
N TRP A 784 4.72 15.17 -13.93
CA TRP A 784 4.75 15.00 -12.49
C TRP A 784 4.80 16.37 -11.82
N ASN A 785 3.84 16.63 -10.95
CA ASN A 785 3.78 17.85 -10.16
C ASN A 785 4.85 17.83 -9.06
N PRO A 786 5.36 18.99 -8.62
CA PRO A 786 6.25 19.05 -7.46
C PRO A 786 5.56 18.46 -6.21
N PRO A 787 6.33 18.06 -5.18
CA PRO A 787 5.76 17.57 -3.92
C PRO A 787 4.81 18.61 -3.28
N ILE A 788 3.55 18.24 -3.08
CA ILE A 788 2.49 19.12 -2.55
C ILE A 788 1.77 18.41 -1.38
N PRO A 789 1.33 19.12 -0.33
CA PRO A 789 0.60 18.53 0.80
C PRO A 789 -0.86 18.24 0.45
N LEU A 790 -1.12 17.29 -0.45
CA LEU A 790 -2.48 16.94 -0.88
C LEU A 790 -3.32 16.38 0.27
N LEU A 791 -4.61 16.72 0.35
CA LEU A 791 -5.50 16.22 1.39
C LEU A 791 -5.91 14.76 1.14
N PHE A 792 -6.17 14.39 -0.12
CA PHE A 792 -6.56 13.03 -0.51
C PHE A 792 -5.33 12.18 -0.83
N GLN A 793 -4.63 11.75 0.21
CA GLN A 793 -3.43 10.93 0.13
C GLN A 793 -3.46 9.75 1.12
N ARG A 794 -2.75 8.67 0.84
CA ARG A 794 -2.68 7.51 1.73
C ARG A 794 -1.34 6.78 1.66
N ALA A 795 -0.96 6.18 2.78
CA ALA A 795 0.23 5.33 2.88
C ALA A 795 0.00 3.98 2.16
N ILE A 796 0.89 3.66 1.23
CA ILE A 796 0.94 2.36 0.55
C ILE A 796 2.36 1.81 0.63
N ALA A 797 2.52 0.81 1.49
CA ALA A 797 3.83 0.30 1.89
C ALA A 797 4.70 1.41 2.52
N LEU A 798 5.88 1.69 2.00
CA LEU A 798 6.79 2.73 2.53
C LEU A 798 6.55 4.12 1.90
N GLU A 799 5.60 4.26 0.99
CA GLU A 799 5.35 5.50 0.23
C GLU A 799 3.97 6.06 0.56
N THR A 800 3.88 7.36 0.83
CA THR A 800 2.61 8.08 0.84
C THR A 800 2.33 8.60 -0.56
N ARG A 801 1.10 8.40 -1.05
CA ARG A 801 0.75 8.79 -2.43
C ARG A 801 -0.68 9.32 -2.55
N PRO A 802 -0.97 10.12 -3.60
CA PRO A 802 -2.32 10.63 -3.84
C PRO A 802 -3.28 9.48 -4.13
N ILE A 803 -4.55 9.64 -3.73
CA ILE A 803 -5.62 8.73 -4.10
C ILE A 803 -6.06 9.11 -5.52
N PRO A 804 -5.85 8.26 -6.55
CA PRO A 804 -6.22 8.61 -7.92
C PRO A 804 -7.75 8.68 -8.07
N ILE A 805 -8.23 9.42 -9.06
CA ILE A 805 -9.66 9.52 -9.42
C ILE A 805 -10.31 8.14 -9.57
N ALA A 806 -9.62 7.19 -10.20
CA ALA A 806 -10.09 5.81 -10.32
C ALA A 806 -10.26 5.12 -8.95
N GLY A 807 -9.35 5.41 -8.01
CA GLY A 807 -9.44 4.95 -6.63
C GLY A 807 -10.66 5.52 -5.91
N ILE A 808 -10.93 6.82 -6.04
CA ILE A 808 -12.14 7.46 -5.49
C ILE A 808 -13.41 6.79 -6.02
N ARG A 809 -13.47 6.51 -7.34
CA ARG A 809 -14.61 5.81 -7.96
C ARG A 809 -14.83 4.42 -7.40
N ILE A 810 -13.76 3.66 -7.19
CA ILE A 810 -13.81 2.31 -6.59
C ILE A 810 -14.32 2.41 -5.14
N LEU A 811 -13.76 3.32 -4.33
CA LEU A 811 -14.19 3.51 -2.95
C LEU A 811 -15.69 3.81 -2.84
N ILE A 812 -16.21 4.71 -3.68
CA ILE A 812 -17.64 5.04 -3.72
C ILE A 812 -18.47 3.83 -4.17
N SER A 813 -18.03 3.10 -5.20
CA SER A 813 -18.75 1.94 -5.72
C SER A 813 -18.79 0.77 -4.71
N ASP A 814 -17.68 0.53 -4.00
CA ASP A 814 -17.57 -0.50 -2.98
C ASP A 814 -18.41 -0.17 -1.74
N ALA A 815 -18.54 1.11 -1.39
CA ALA A 815 -19.43 1.54 -0.33
C ALA A 815 -20.91 1.30 -0.69
N LEU A 816 -21.27 1.50 -1.96
CA LEU A 816 -22.63 1.32 -2.47
C LEU A 816 -23.07 -0.13 -2.61
N SER A 817 -22.16 -1.02 -3.00
CA SER A 817 -22.50 -2.45 -3.15
C SER A 817 -23.01 -3.07 -1.85
N ARG A 818 -22.69 -2.45 -0.70
CA ARG A 818 -23.11 -2.87 0.64
C ARG A 818 -24.47 -2.33 1.08
N THR A 819 -25.00 -1.30 0.42
CA THR A 819 -26.28 -0.68 0.81
C THR A 819 -27.50 -1.37 0.21
N GLY A 820 -27.31 -2.15 -0.87
CA GLY A 820 -28.40 -2.82 -1.57
C GLY A 820 -29.39 -1.88 -2.27
N LEU A 821 -29.05 -0.59 -2.42
CA LEU A 821 -29.94 0.41 -3.02
C LEU A 821 -30.21 0.13 -4.51
N THR A 822 -31.49 0.12 -4.88
CA THR A 822 -31.96 -0.10 -6.24
C THR A 822 -32.69 1.12 -6.80
N SER A 823 -32.71 1.24 -8.13
CA SER A 823 -33.48 2.25 -8.87
C SER A 823 -34.97 1.97 -8.79
N SER A 824 -35.78 2.93 -9.25
CA SER A 824 -37.21 2.76 -9.52
C SER A 824 -37.55 1.57 -10.43
N THR A 825 -36.57 1.07 -11.19
CA THR A 825 -36.68 -0.10 -12.08
C THR A 825 -36.09 -1.38 -11.50
N GLY A 826 -35.72 -1.39 -10.20
CA GLY A 826 -35.19 -2.57 -9.49
C GLY A 826 -33.73 -2.90 -9.79
N GLN A 827 -33.00 -2.04 -10.51
CA GLN A 827 -31.57 -2.25 -10.83
C GLN A 827 -30.66 -1.61 -9.79
N PRO A 828 -29.49 -2.19 -9.45
CA PRO A 828 -28.57 -1.58 -8.49
C PRO A 828 -28.15 -0.16 -8.90
N LEU A 829 -28.23 0.79 -7.96
CA LEU A 829 -27.85 2.18 -8.23
C LEU A 829 -26.34 2.32 -8.38
N GLN A 830 -25.90 2.78 -9.55
CA GLN A 830 -24.51 3.15 -9.78
C GLN A 830 -24.32 4.63 -9.51
N TRP A 831 -23.38 5.02 -8.66
CA TRP A 831 -23.01 6.44 -8.47
C TRP A 831 -21.65 6.75 -9.09
N ARG A 832 -21.57 7.94 -9.68
CA ARG A 832 -20.32 8.52 -10.17
C ARG A 832 -20.06 9.79 -9.37
N PRO A 833 -18.79 10.20 -9.18
CA PRO A 833 -18.47 11.45 -8.49
C PRO A 833 -19.22 12.68 -9.03
N HIS A 834 -19.43 12.74 -10.35
CA HIS A 834 -20.18 13.84 -10.99
C HIS A 834 -21.69 13.84 -10.63
N ASP A 835 -22.26 12.74 -10.14
CA ASP A 835 -23.65 12.70 -9.70
C ASP A 835 -23.85 13.56 -8.42
N PHE A 836 -22.88 13.59 -7.50
CA PHE A 836 -22.94 14.45 -6.30
C PHE A 836 -22.97 15.93 -6.67
N ARG A 837 -22.16 16.34 -7.64
CA ARG A 837 -22.19 17.70 -8.18
C ARG A 837 -23.54 18.06 -8.78
N ARG A 838 -24.20 17.11 -9.45
CA ARG A 838 -25.56 17.32 -9.98
C ARG A 838 -26.57 17.53 -8.88
N ILE A 839 -26.55 16.62 -7.91
CA ILE A 839 -27.45 16.65 -6.77
C ILE A 839 -27.26 17.94 -5.98
N PHE A 840 -26.03 18.35 -5.67
CA PHE A 840 -25.71 19.61 -5.01
C PHE A 840 -26.34 20.80 -5.74
N THR A 841 -26.18 20.87 -7.07
CA THR A 841 -26.74 21.96 -7.88
C THR A 841 -28.27 21.95 -7.87
N THR A 842 -28.86 20.78 -8.07
CA THR A 842 -30.33 20.62 -8.08
C THR A 842 -30.90 20.98 -6.71
N ASP A 843 -30.33 20.45 -5.63
CA ASP A 843 -30.77 20.71 -4.25
C ASP A 843 -30.62 22.19 -3.87
N ALA A 844 -29.47 22.81 -4.17
CA ALA A 844 -29.26 24.23 -3.90
C ALA A 844 -30.30 25.12 -4.61
N ILE A 845 -30.58 24.85 -5.89
CA ILE A 845 -31.56 25.62 -6.66
C ILE A 845 -32.98 25.35 -6.15
N MET A 846 -33.34 24.09 -5.83
CA MET A 846 -34.63 23.73 -5.21
C MET A 846 -34.85 24.47 -3.88
N ASN A 847 -33.78 24.67 -3.13
CA ASN A 847 -33.75 25.44 -1.89
C ASN A 847 -33.61 26.96 -2.11
N GLY A 848 -33.89 27.46 -3.33
CA GLY A 848 -34.00 28.88 -3.62
C GLY A 848 -32.69 29.60 -3.97
N MET A 849 -31.60 28.87 -4.20
CA MET A 849 -30.36 29.48 -4.71
C MET A 849 -30.57 29.97 -6.15
N PRO A 850 -30.28 31.25 -6.47
CA PRO A 850 -30.38 31.75 -7.84
C PRO A 850 -29.43 30.99 -8.79
N PRO A 851 -29.88 30.60 -10.00
CA PRO A 851 -29.06 29.81 -10.93
C PRO A 851 -27.71 30.43 -11.33
N HIS A 852 -27.60 31.76 -11.36
CA HIS A 852 -26.33 32.45 -11.64
C HIS A 852 -25.34 32.37 -10.47
N ILE A 853 -25.81 32.25 -9.23
CA ILE A 853 -24.95 32.01 -8.06
C ILE A 853 -24.48 30.56 -8.05
N ALA A 854 -25.38 29.61 -8.33
CA ALA A 854 -25.01 28.21 -8.51
C ALA A 854 -24.00 28.03 -9.66
N GLN A 855 -24.13 28.81 -10.74
CA GLN A 855 -23.18 28.86 -11.85
C GLN A 855 -21.77 29.27 -11.38
N LEU A 856 -21.65 30.32 -10.56
CA LEU A 856 -20.38 30.79 -10.01
C LEU A 856 -19.75 29.76 -9.07
N LEU A 857 -20.51 29.21 -8.12
CA LEU A 857 -20.03 28.17 -7.18
C LEU A 857 -19.51 26.93 -7.92
N LEU A 858 -20.16 26.56 -9.03
CA LEU A 858 -19.76 25.44 -9.85
C LEU A 858 -18.65 25.80 -10.85
N GLY A 859 -18.38 27.07 -11.15
CA GLY A 859 -17.45 27.44 -12.23
C GLY A 859 -17.95 26.96 -13.59
N HIS A 860 -19.18 27.33 -13.95
CA HIS A 860 -19.74 27.11 -15.28
C HIS A 860 -19.66 28.41 -16.09
N LYS A 861 -18.98 28.39 -17.26
CA LYS A 861 -18.92 29.58 -18.14
C LYS A 861 -20.30 29.98 -18.68
N ASP A 862 -21.12 29.01 -19.06
CA ASP A 862 -22.48 29.23 -19.56
C ASP A 862 -23.53 28.81 -18.53
N ILE A 863 -24.46 29.73 -18.22
CA ILE A 863 -25.62 29.50 -17.36
C ILE A 863 -26.50 28.34 -17.85
N ASN A 864 -26.56 28.10 -19.17
CA ASN A 864 -27.30 26.96 -19.73
C ASN A 864 -26.73 25.63 -19.26
N THR A 865 -25.45 25.58 -18.93
CA THR A 865 -24.82 24.40 -18.32
C THR A 865 -25.47 24.14 -16.96
N THR A 866 -25.56 25.15 -16.09
CA THR A 866 -26.20 25.08 -14.77
C THR A 866 -27.71 24.79 -14.88
N MET A 867 -28.40 25.47 -15.79
CA MET A 867 -29.82 25.21 -16.08
C MET A 867 -30.04 23.82 -16.70
N GLY A 868 -29.00 23.20 -17.24
CA GLY A 868 -28.99 21.84 -17.74
C GLY A 868 -29.30 20.79 -16.67
N TYR A 869 -29.13 21.12 -15.39
CA TYR A 869 -29.37 20.26 -14.22
C TYR A 869 -30.85 20.26 -13.74
N LYS A 870 -31.80 20.71 -14.60
CA LYS A 870 -33.27 20.93 -14.41
C LYS A 870 -34.11 19.75 -13.87
N ALA A 871 -33.54 18.60 -13.53
CA ALA A 871 -34.24 17.31 -13.42
C ALA A 871 -35.58 17.32 -12.62
N VAL A 872 -35.82 18.23 -11.69
CA VAL A 872 -37.00 18.25 -10.78
C VAL A 872 -37.87 19.54 -10.88
N TYR A 873 -37.76 20.35 -11.95
CA TYR A 873 -38.52 21.62 -12.05
C TYR A 873 -39.79 21.60 -12.93
N PRO A 874 -40.90 22.24 -12.51
CA PRO A 874 -41.96 22.72 -13.40
C PRO A 874 -41.43 23.83 -14.33
N GLU A 875 -41.84 23.81 -15.60
CA GLU A 875 -41.34 24.72 -16.63
C GLU A 875 -41.69 26.21 -16.37
N GLU A 876 -42.75 26.45 -15.61
CA GLU A 876 -43.28 27.77 -15.27
C GLU A 876 -42.37 28.59 -14.35
N ALA A 877 -41.72 27.97 -13.35
CA ALA A 877 -40.80 28.67 -12.44
C ALA A 877 -39.54 29.19 -13.16
N ILE A 878 -39.09 28.46 -14.19
CA ILE A 878 -37.94 28.84 -15.02
C ILE A 878 -38.33 29.94 -16.00
N ASN A 879 -39.53 29.86 -16.59
CA ASN A 879 -40.03 30.91 -17.47
C ASN A 879 -40.30 32.21 -16.69
N GLY A 880 -40.76 32.13 -15.43
CA GLY A 880 -40.86 33.27 -14.52
C GLY A 880 -39.50 33.91 -14.22
N HIS A 881 -38.47 33.10 -13.94
CA HIS A 881 -37.11 33.62 -13.73
C HIS A 881 -36.47 34.17 -15.01
N ARG A 882 -36.69 33.54 -16.17
CA ARG A 882 -36.23 34.04 -17.48
C ARG A 882 -36.91 35.36 -17.85
N ALA A 883 -38.22 35.46 -17.65
CA ALA A 883 -38.97 36.69 -17.86
C ALA A 883 -38.50 37.79 -16.91
N PHE A 884 -38.15 37.45 -15.66
CA PHE A 884 -37.55 38.39 -14.70
C PHE A 884 -36.16 38.88 -15.12
N ILE A 885 -35.25 37.98 -15.53
CA ILE A 885 -33.90 38.34 -16.02
C ILE A 885 -33.96 39.12 -17.34
N ALA A 886 -34.84 38.75 -18.26
CA ALA A 886 -35.05 39.47 -19.52
C ALA A 886 -35.56 40.90 -19.29
N ARG A 887 -36.52 41.08 -18.35
CA ARG A 887 -37.01 42.41 -17.93
C ARG A 887 -35.92 43.27 -17.29
N ARG A 888 -34.94 42.64 -16.63
CA ARG A 888 -33.84 43.33 -15.97
C ARG A 888 -32.70 43.68 -16.93
N ARG A 889 -32.42 42.82 -17.92
CA ARG A 889 -31.43 43.07 -18.98
C ARG A 889 -31.87 44.14 -19.98
N SER A 890 -33.17 44.34 -20.17
CA SER A 890 -33.70 45.43 -21.00
C SER A 890 -33.57 46.82 -20.35
N LEU A 891 -33.11 46.91 -19.10
CA LEU A 891 -33.06 48.16 -18.33
C LEU A 891 -31.64 48.70 -18.08
N ARG A 892 -30.56 48.02 -18.52
CA ARG A 892 -29.17 48.49 -18.33
C ARG A 892 -28.29 48.21 -19.56
N PRO A 893 -27.50 49.20 -20.05
CA PRO A 893 -26.54 48.99 -21.14
C PRO A 893 -25.43 48.01 -20.77
N SER A 894 -24.90 47.28 -21.76
CA SER A 894 -23.92 46.19 -21.61
C SER A 894 -22.50 46.61 -21.21
N GLU A 895 -22.24 47.91 -21.06
CA GLU A 895 -20.92 48.49 -20.76
C GLU A 895 -20.58 48.49 -19.25
N GLU A 896 -21.52 48.03 -18.40
CA GLU A 896 -21.42 48.11 -16.93
C GLU A 896 -20.61 46.95 -16.28
N TYR A 897 -19.99 46.05 -17.04
CA TYR A 897 -19.12 45.01 -16.50
C TYR A 897 -17.67 45.51 -16.39
N ARG A 898 -17.45 46.41 -15.44
CA ARG A 898 -16.11 46.86 -15.01
C ARG A 898 -15.62 46.00 -13.84
N HIS A 899 -14.30 45.80 -13.76
CA HIS A 899 -13.65 45.20 -12.59
C HIS A 899 -13.83 46.09 -11.33
N PRO A 900 -14.24 45.53 -10.18
CA PRO A 900 -14.57 46.31 -8.98
C PRO A 900 -13.39 47.14 -8.47
N THR A 901 -13.67 48.34 -7.99
CA THR A 901 -12.71 49.23 -7.33
C THR A 901 -12.53 48.85 -5.85
N ASP A 902 -11.42 49.26 -5.24
CA ASP A 902 -11.11 48.95 -3.83
C ASP A 902 -12.17 49.51 -2.85
N ALA A 903 -12.84 50.62 -3.21
CA ALA A 903 -13.96 51.16 -2.44
C ALA A 903 -15.22 50.27 -2.49
N GLU A 904 -15.45 49.59 -3.63
CA GLU A 904 -16.54 48.61 -3.78
C GLU A 904 -16.19 47.29 -3.07
N TRP A 905 -14.89 46.96 -2.94
CA TRP A 905 -14.39 45.88 -2.10
C TRP A 905 -14.63 46.15 -0.60
N ASP A 906 -14.42 47.39 -0.14
CA ASP A 906 -14.74 47.75 1.25
C ASP A 906 -16.26 47.75 1.51
N GLU A 907 -17.07 48.15 0.53
CA GLU A 907 -18.54 48.06 0.60
C GLU A 907 -19.04 46.60 0.56
N PHE A 908 -18.33 45.70 -0.15
CA PHE A 908 -18.55 44.25 -0.14
C PHE A 908 -18.41 43.65 1.26
N LEU A 909 -17.49 44.17 2.06
CA LEU A 909 -17.20 43.67 3.40
C LEU A 909 -18.21 44.18 4.43
N GLY A 910 -18.63 45.44 4.33
CA GLY A 910 -19.71 46.00 5.16
C GLY A 910 -21.09 45.36 4.94
N HIS A 911 -21.31 44.68 3.82
CA HIS A 911 -22.58 44.01 3.50
C HIS A 911 -22.91 42.82 4.44
N PHE A 912 -21.89 42.08 4.91
CA PHE A 912 -22.11 40.92 5.80
C PHE A 912 -22.52 41.33 7.22
N GLU A 913 -22.08 42.51 7.69
CA GLU A 913 -22.43 43.05 9.01
C GLU A 913 -23.88 43.55 9.09
N ARG A 914 -24.45 44.03 7.97
CA ARG A 914 -25.80 44.64 7.93
C ARG A 914 -26.96 43.62 7.87
N ARG A 915 -26.70 42.31 7.83
CA ARG A 915 -27.73 41.25 7.66
C ARG A 915 -27.79 40.23 8.80
N ARG A 916 -27.56 40.67 10.03
CA ARG A 916 -27.91 39.91 11.24
C ARG A 916 -29.43 39.80 11.34
N LEU A 917 -29.95 38.58 11.44
CA LEU A 917 -31.37 38.27 11.57
C LEU A 917 -31.69 37.88 13.02
N ALA A 918 -32.97 37.98 13.41
CA ALA A 918 -33.40 37.72 14.78
C ALA A 918 -33.14 36.28 15.27
N LEU A 919 -32.94 35.33 14.35
CA LEU A 919 -32.65 33.92 14.65
C LEU A 919 -31.19 33.55 14.39
N GLY A 920 -30.35 34.45 13.88
CA GLY A 920 -28.94 34.22 13.52
C GLY A 920 -28.55 34.96 12.24
N ASP A 921 -27.74 34.40 11.36
CA ASP A 921 -27.13 35.15 10.24
C ASP A 921 -27.63 34.71 8.85
N CYS A 922 -27.67 35.62 7.89
CA CYS A 922 -28.02 35.31 6.51
C CYS A 922 -26.79 34.83 5.71
N GLY A 923 -26.72 33.54 5.34
CA GLY A 923 -25.62 32.93 4.59
C GLY A 923 -25.62 33.21 3.08
N ARG A 924 -26.23 34.32 2.62
CA ARG A 924 -26.40 34.62 1.20
C ARG A 924 -25.21 35.43 0.64
N ALA A 925 -24.82 35.14 -0.60
CA ALA A 925 -23.73 35.84 -1.29
C ALA A 925 -24.03 37.34 -1.50
N TYR A 926 -22.97 38.13 -1.56
CA TYR A 926 -22.98 39.57 -1.83
C TYR A 926 -23.76 39.94 -3.10
N GLY A 927 -24.41 41.12 -3.09
CA GLY A 927 -25.10 41.68 -4.27
C GLY A 927 -26.48 41.07 -4.58
N THR A 928 -27.00 40.19 -3.72
CA THR A 928 -28.30 39.53 -3.94
C THR A 928 -29.43 40.12 -3.07
N SER A 929 -30.48 40.66 -3.70
CA SER A 929 -31.69 41.16 -3.03
C SER A 929 -32.59 40.00 -2.57
N CYS A 930 -33.12 40.07 -1.34
CA CYS A 930 -34.00 39.05 -0.76
C CYS A 930 -35.47 39.41 -0.97
N ILE A 931 -36.22 38.54 -1.66
CA ILE A 931 -37.68 38.68 -1.75
C ILE A 931 -38.38 38.15 -0.48
N HIS A 932 -37.64 37.48 0.40
CA HIS A 932 -38.14 36.75 1.58
C HIS A 932 -37.66 37.37 2.90
N GLU A 933 -37.42 38.68 2.95
CA GLU A 933 -36.92 39.40 4.13
C GLU A 933 -37.77 39.11 5.38
N HIS A 934 -39.05 38.79 5.20
CA HIS A 934 -40.00 38.44 6.26
C HIS A 934 -40.27 36.94 6.46
N SER A 935 -39.59 36.03 5.75
CA SER A 935 -39.81 34.56 5.82
C SER A 935 -38.54 33.78 6.16
N CYS A 936 -37.68 34.34 7.01
CA CYS A 936 -36.35 33.81 7.32
C CYS A 936 -36.34 32.37 7.88
N VAL A 937 -37.39 31.93 8.60
CA VAL A 937 -37.49 30.57 9.14
C VAL A 937 -37.52 29.49 8.04
N ARG A 938 -38.12 29.79 6.89
CA ARG A 938 -38.13 28.88 5.73
C ARG A 938 -36.89 28.98 4.86
N CYS A 939 -36.05 29.99 5.11
CA CYS A 939 -34.87 30.24 4.30
C CYS A 939 -33.77 29.24 4.65
N PRO A 940 -33.29 28.41 3.71
CA PRO A 940 -32.22 27.46 3.96
C PRO A 940 -30.87 28.16 4.19
N LEU A 941 -30.74 29.41 3.75
CA LEU A 941 -29.57 30.26 4.00
C LEU A 941 -29.59 30.93 5.38
N LEU A 942 -30.68 30.85 6.16
CA LEU A 942 -30.68 31.32 7.55
C LEU A 942 -29.84 30.37 8.40
N ARG A 943 -28.70 30.89 8.88
CA ARG A 943 -27.89 30.29 9.94
C ARG A 943 -28.57 30.60 11.26
N VAL A 944 -28.96 29.57 11.99
CA VAL A 944 -29.57 29.76 13.30
C VAL A 944 -28.45 29.89 14.33
N ASP A 945 -28.44 30.99 15.07
CA ASP A 945 -27.58 31.13 16.25
C ASP A 945 -28.00 30.06 17.28
N PRO A 946 -27.08 29.17 17.72
CA PRO A 946 -27.38 28.16 18.73
C PRO A 946 -28.02 28.72 20.02
N GLY A 947 -27.73 29.98 20.37
CA GLY A 947 -28.38 30.69 21.48
C GLY A 947 -29.86 30.99 21.25
N GLN A 948 -30.33 31.03 20.00
CA GLN A 948 -31.74 31.28 19.62
C GLN A 948 -32.58 29.99 19.51
N ARG A 949 -32.03 28.83 19.90
CA ARG A 949 -32.74 27.54 19.87
C ARG A 949 -34.11 27.57 20.56
N GLN A 950 -34.19 28.19 21.74
CA GLN A 950 -35.45 28.26 22.49
C GLN A 950 -36.52 29.03 21.70
N ARG A 951 -36.12 30.14 21.07
CA ARG A 951 -37.01 30.93 20.21
C ARG A 951 -37.53 30.14 19.02
N LEU A 952 -36.74 29.21 18.49
CA LEU A 952 -37.14 28.31 17.39
C LEU A 952 -38.12 27.22 17.85
N ILE A 953 -38.01 26.76 19.11
CA ILE A 953 -39.01 25.90 19.76
C ILE A 953 -40.33 26.64 19.90
N ASP A 954 -40.29 27.88 20.38
CA ASP A 954 -41.49 28.69 20.57
C ASP A 954 -42.20 28.95 19.22
N ILE A 955 -41.44 29.19 18.14
CA ILE A 955 -41.97 29.30 16.78
C ILE A 955 -42.62 28.00 16.31
N ARG A 956 -42.00 26.84 16.56
CA ARG A 956 -42.56 25.51 16.20
C ARG A 956 -43.88 25.25 16.93
N ASP A 957 -43.93 25.56 18.22
CA ASP A 957 -45.10 25.29 19.05
C ASP A 957 -46.26 26.23 18.69
N ASN A 958 -45.96 27.51 18.42
CA ASN A 958 -46.93 28.47 17.90
C ASN A 958 -47.49 28.04 16.53
N LEU A 959 -46.64 27.61 15.60
CA LEU A 959 -47.08 27.09 14.30
C LEU A 959 -47.99 25.86 14.44
N THR A 960 -47.70 24.98 15.41
CA THR A 960 -48.51 23.80 15.68
C THR A 960 -49.91 24.18 16.18
N ALA A 961 -49.99 25.15 17.11
CA ALA A 961 -51.26 25.67 17.61
C ALA A 961 -52.10 26.34 16.51
N ARG A 962 -51.47 27.18 15.68
CA ARG A 962 -52.15 27.87 14.56
C ARG A 962 -52.64 26.93 13.46
N ILE A 963 -51.96 25.81 13.23
CA ILE A 963 -52.45 24.77 12.31
C ILE A 963 -53.72 24.12 12.84
N ALA A 964 -53.79 23.83 14.14
CA ALA A 964 -54.98 23.23 14.76
C ALA A 964 -56.18 24.20 14.71
N GLU A 965 -55.94 25.48 14.96
CA GLU A 965 -56.94 26.55 14.83
C GLU A 965 -57.44 26.70 13.38
N ALA A 966 -56.52 26.80 12.40
CA ALA A 966 -56.88 26.89 10.99
C ALA A 966 -57.65 25.65 10.48
N GLN A 967 -57.41 24.47 11.07
CA GLN A 967 -58.17 23.26 10.78
C GLN A 967 -59.56 23.27 11.41
N HIS A 968 -59.72 23.85 12.61
CA HIS A 968 -61.02 24.00 13.27
C HIS A 968 -61.94 24.97 12.51
N GLU A 969 -61.37 26.08 12.02
CA GLU A 969 -62.10 27.14 11.29
C GLU A 969 -62.24 26.87 9.78
N GLY A 970 -61.70 25.74 9.28
CA GLY A 970 -61.83 25.33 7.88
C GLY A 970 -60.94 26.09 6.88
N TRP A 971 -59.89 26.78 7.33
CA TRP A 971 -58.95 27.54 6.48
C TRP A 971 -57.86 26.65 5.88
N LEU A 972 -58.27 25.76 4.97
CA LEU A 972 -57.41 24.73 4.39
C LEU A 972 -56.17 25.28 3.66
N GLY A 973 -56.27 26.45 3.03
CA GLY A 973 -55.15 27.10 2.33
C GLY A 973 -54.08 27.66 3.28
N GLU A 974 -54.49 28.22 4.42
CA GLU A 974 -53.56 28.73 5.44
C GLU A 974 -52.87 27.58 6.19
N ALA A 975 -53.61 26.51 6.46
CA ALA A 975 -53.07 25.32 7.12
C ALA A 975 -51.88 24.72 6.35
N GLU A 976 -51.93 24.71 5.02
CA GLU A 976 -50.84 24.18 4.20
C GLU A 976 -49.58 25.05 4.24
N GLY A 977 -49.74 26.37 4.16
CA GLY A 977 -48.64 27.31 4.34
C GLY A 977 -47.98 27.16 5.72
N LEU A 978 -48.76 27.03 6.78
CA LEU A 978 -48.25 26.85 8.14
C LEU A 978 -47.51 25.52 8.32
N ARG A 979 -47.93 24.43 7.66
CA ARG A 979 -47.22 23.14 7.67
C ARG A 979 -45.81 23.23 7.06
N ILE A 980 -45.64 23.98 5.98
CA ILE A 980 -44.33 24.20 5.35
C ILE A 980 -43.39 24.97 6.30
N SER A 981 -43.88 26.01 6.98
CA SER A 981 -43.12 26.71 8.04
C SER A 981 -42.73 25.76 9.16
N LEU A 982 -43.64 24.88 9.59
CA LEU A 982 -43.42 23.94 10.67
C LEU A 982 -42.34 22.90 10.32
N ALA A 983 -42.34 22.40 9.07
CA ALA A 983 -41.31 21.50 8.58
C ALA A 983 -39.92 22.17 8.61
N ALA A 984 -39.80 23.38 8.07
CA ALA A 984 -38.54 24.13 8.06
C ALA A 984 -38.05 24.46 9.48
N ALA A 985 -38.96 24.81 10.41
CA ALA A 985 -38.61 25.04 11.81
C ALA A 985 -38.10 23.75 12.50
N LYS A 986 -38.76 22.61 12.26
CA LYS A 986 -38.33 21.30 12.80
C LYS A 986 -36.97 20.87 12.26
N GLU A 987 -36.72 21.07 10.96
CA GLU A 987 -35.44 20.77 10.33
C GLU A 987 -34.30 21.63 10.91
N LYS A 988 -34.52 22.94 11.04
CA LYS A 988 -33.54 23.87 11.67
C LYS A 988 -33.29 23.54 13.13
N LEU A 989 -34.30 23.10 13.88
CA LEU A 989 -34.16 22.60 15.25
C LEU A 989 -33.27 21.35 15.30
N ALA A 990 -33.53 20.37 14.42
CA ALA A 990 -32.71 19.17 14.33
C ALA A 990 -31.25 19.49 13.97
N GLN A 991 -31.02 20.42 13.02
CA GLN A 991 -29.67 20.90 12.68
C GLN A 991 -28.99 21.60 13.86
N THR A 992 -29.71 22.43 14.61
CA THR A 992 -29.19 23.12 15.81
C THR A 992 -28.86 22.12 16.93
N ASP A 993 -29.69 21.09 17.13
CA ASP A 993 -29.48 20.02 18.12
C ASP A 993 -28.27 19.15 17.80
N ILE A 994 -28.10 18.78 16.52
CA ILE A 994 -26.93 18.07 16.01
C ILE A 994 -25.66 18.90 16.24
N THR A 995 -25.70 20.21 15.94
CA THR A 995 -24.58 21.13 16.15
C THR A 995 -24.20 21.23 17.63
N ARG A 996 -25.19 21.28 18.53
CA ARG A 996 -24.96 21.36 19.98
C ARG A 996 -24.38 20.07 20.56
N GLN A 997 -24.84 18.90 20.12
CA GLN A 997 -24.26 17.60 20.51
C GLN A 997 -22.81 17.41 20.02
N ARG A 998 -22.46 17.99 18.86
CA ARG A 998 -21.09 17.98 18.33
C ARG A 998 -20.14 18.89 19.11
N HIS A 999 -20.60 20.07 19.53
CA HIS A 999 -19.81 21.01 20.35
C HIS A 999 -19.39 20.44 21.72
N THR A 1000 -20.18 19.53 22.31
CA THR A 1000 -19.82 18.84 23.56
C THR A 1000 -18.73 17.77 23.41
N THR A 1001 -18.27 17.51 22.19
CA THR A 1001 -17.26 16.48 21.86
C THR A 1001 -16.03 17.13 21.19
N ALA A 1002 -15.62 18.31 21.66
CA ALA A 1002 -14.49 19.03 21.09
C ALA A 1002 -13.19 18.21 21.22
N ILE A 1003 -12.67 17.76 20.07
CA ILE A 1003 -11.34 17.16 19.94
C ILE A 1003 -10.37 18.32 19.69
N GLU A 1004 -9.42 18.53 20.60
CA GLU A 1004 -8.34 19.52 20.49
C GLU A 1004 -7.45 19.21 19.27
N LEU A 1005 -7.38 20.16 18.32
CA LEU A 1005 -6.71 20.00 17.04
C LEU A 1005 -5.20 20.24 17.06
N GLY A 1006 -4.61 20.45 18.24
CA GLY A 1006 -3.24 20.98 18.36
C GLY A 1006 -3.06 22.34 17.68
N MET A 1007 -4.15 22.97 17.24
CA MET A 1007 -4.21 24.39 16.96
C MET A 1007 -4.49 25.08 18.29
N PRO A 1008 -3.78 26.18 18.61
CA PRO A 1008 -4.06 26.93 19.82
C PRO A 1008 -5.56 27.28 19.87
N SER A 1009 -6.18 27.13 21.05
CA SER A 1009 -7.54 27.61 21.26
C SER A 1009 -7.61 29.10 20.90
N PHE A 1010 -8.75 29.59 20.43
CA PHE A 1010 -8.93 31.00 20.03
C PHE A 1010 -8.34 32.03 21.04
N PRO A 1011 -8.42 31.82 22.37
CA PRO A 1011 -7.75 32.69 23.36
C PRO A 1011 -6.22 32.53 23.47
N GLY A 1012 -5.64 31.44 22.98
CA GLY A 1012 -4.20 31.19 22.97
C GLY A 1012 -3.44 31.82 21.80
N ILE A 1013 -4.15 32.24 20.74
CA ILE A 1013 -3.58 32.96 19.59
C ILE A 1013 -3.32 34.43 19.93
N THR A 1014 -4.13 35.05 20.79
CA THR A 1014 -3.99 36.46 21.15
C THR A 1014 -2.76 36.78 21.99
N ALA A 1015 -2.16 35.79 22.68
CA ALA A 1015 -1.03 36.02 23.58
C ALA A 1015 0.37 35.92 22.93
N ARG A 1016 0.49 35.40 21.69
CA ARG A 1016 1.81 35.21 21.04
C ARG A 1016 2.16 36.26 19.97
N THR A 1017 1.29 37.24 19.72
CA THR A 1017 1.52 38.28 18.70
C THR A 1017 1.96 39.62 19.31
N ILE A 1018 2.62 39.61 20.48
CA ILE A 1018 3.35 40.77 20.99
C ILE A 1018 4.69 40.29 21.57
N THR A 1019 5.64 39.97 20.69
CA THR A 1019 7.11 40.15 20.87
C THR A 1019 7.84 39.47 19.72
N ALA A 1020 7.86 40.14 18.57
CA ALA A 1020 8.96 40.03 17.63
C ALA A 1020 9.24 41.45 17.15
N GLN A 1021 10.14 42.13 17.87
CA GLN A 1021 10.75 43.36 17.38
C GLN A 1021 11.41 43.04 16.04
N ALA A 1022 10.96 43.72 14.99
CA ALA A 1022 11.64 43.74 13.71
C ALA A 1022 13.07 44.26 13.93
N THR A 1023 14.04 43.36 13.87
CA THR A 1023 15.44 43.73 13.65
C THR A 1023 15.66 43.61 12.15
N PRO A 1024 15.95 44.70 11.42
CA PRO A 1024 16.17 44.64 9.98
C PRO A 1024 17.47 43.85 9.69
N PRO A 1025 17.53 43.11 8.57
CA PRO A 1025 18.66 42.24 8.27
C PRO A 1025 19.89 43.07 7.96
N THR A 1026 20.93 42.90 8.77
CA THR A 1026 22.30 43.30 8.46
C THR A 1026 22.83 42.38 7.35
N ALA A 1027 23.09 42.96 6.19
CA ALA A 1027 23.84 42.30 5.13
C ALA A 1027 25.33 42.29 5.51
N SER A 1028 25.91 41.10 5.67
CA SER A 1028 27.35 40.88 5.70
C SER A 1028 27.73 40.05 4.47
N ALA A 1029 28.28 40.72 3.46
CA ALA A 1029 29.10 40.11 2.43
C ALA A 1029 30.55 40.50 2.73
N GLU A 1030 31.39 39.50 2.97
CA GLU A 1030 32.85 39.66 3.05
C GLU A 1030 33.45 39.79 1.64
N ASP A 1031 34.29 40.82 1.51
CA ASP A 1031 35.56 40.87 0.78
C ASP A 1031 35.68 40.22 -0.60
N CYS A 1032 35.71 41.07 -1.63
CA CYS A 1032 36.71 41.04 -2.70
C CYS A 1032 36.93 42.46 -3.24
N ASP A 1033 38.00 43.07 -2.72
CA ASP A 1033 38.93 44.07 -3.25
C ASP A 1033 38.65 44.77 -4.62
N GLY A 1034 38.88 46.10 -4.63
CA GLY A 1034 39.47 46.79 -5.78
C GLY A 1034 38.65 47.86 -6.55
N GLY A 1035 38.72 49.12 -6.10
CA GLY A 1035 39.10 50.25 -6.99
C GLY A 1035 38.05 50.99 -7.85
N ALA A 1036 37.33 51.91 -7.21
CA ALA A 1036 37.17 53.34 -7.53
C ALA A 1036 36.79 53.89 -8.94
N VAL A 1037 35.75 54.75 -8.91
CA VAL A 1037 35.60 56.12 -9.50
C VAL A 1037 34.42 56.35 -10.48
N ASP A 1038 33.54 57.25 -10.03
CA ASP A 1038 32.59 58.18 -10.68
C ASP A 1038 31.45 57.76 -11.64
N ARG A 1039 30.24 58.14 -11.20
CA ARG A 1039 29.02 58.48 -11.96
C ARG A 1039 29.16 59.89 -12.58
N PRO A 1040 28.16 60.43 -13.31
CA PRO A 1040 27.31 59.99 -14.44
C PRO A 1040 27.38 61.12 -15.54
N PRO A 1041 26.41 61.45 -16.45
CA PRO A 1041 25.05 60.92 -16.68
C PRO A 1041 24.57 60.83 -18.16
N SER A 1042 23.33 60.35 -18.26
CA SER A 1042 22.23 60.93 -19.07
C SER A 1042 21.97 60.40 -20.48
N ILE A 1043 20.66 60.48 -20.81
CA ILE A 1043 20.03 60.55 -22.14
C ILE A 1043 19.82 59.20 -22.85
N THR A 1044 18.70 58.84 -23.46
CA THR A 1044 17.29 59.25 -23.52
C THR A 1044 16.55 58.13 -24.28
N HIS A 1045 15.23 58.07 -24.11
CA HIS A 1045 14.17 57.80 -25.10
C HIS A 1045 14.29 56.73 -26.21
N ASP A 1046 13.16 56.00 -26.29
CA ASP A 1046 12.42 55.47 -27.45
C ASP A 1046 13.15 54.40 -28.30
N GLU A 1047 12.59 53.22 -28.58
CA GLU A 1047 11.22 52.79 -28.89
C GLU A 1047 10.86 51.43 -28.26
#